data_AF-A0A1B7ND88-F1
#
_entry.id   AF-A0A1B7ND88-F1
#
_cell.length_a   1.000
_cell.length_b   1.000
_cell.length_c   1.000
_cell.angle_alpha   90.00
_cell.angle_beta   90.00
_cell.angle_gamma   90.00
#
_symmetry.space_group_name_H-M   'P 1'
#
loop_
_entity.id
_entity.type
_entity.pdbx_description
1 polymer ?
#
loop_
_entity_poly.entity_id
_entity_poly.type
_entity_poly.pdbx_seq_one_letter_code
_entity_poly.pdbx_strand_id
1 'polypeptide(L)'
;MPTQQLHDKYPNVLSVVCYLNTSPRIHIPRLGTSIISMAYTVAPSPARPRTVKRKPVPYFEPEIEELGPRDSATKAESLDSYKPDASSSGVLYSSTPQFDLETTFPAILAPIRLLHNVAESQDLDSLRALTRVFSQCLLTIFHSMNQLPVDVRYTSAYKLSECAVQFSKKLFLCHVNQLEVDGFEPVNRRDFIWQGLQLLDMTMSALKEFMQTAERELQRKKPLPEPPVEFEEEEEEVEECYEEESGTCEDTRLSSDGASTDKTCVEEADELGSLVKPPTKKPKRRLAAIISASLRRTCSKKHKKSLTPPTDTATACEKAASPAGRAFATTNIRNSIALFPELFDGKLDNSIHHPEDSTELYVDQNGVLQLASIKGLVRYLTSTASDNDLELVDVFFLTFRYFATPALLLDAFIERYREALPDDLSPDQAHIESLHIKLRVARLLHKWVDLHWRHSDDHAIFATLTQFAFSDLSQDLPREVSSQIINTLHHAACAKEHNGRRLEKTIQSMQGSSPIGELSSTWEPRDKKAMMKGEFAKIKLSQFASPQGIDLLTHQLTVILLDKYRDFQPEDATRFWVEEATGHTTYGVSNDAGPKVTTYASFEKALHLWVIDAIVSEPSVESRVAKVQFFLDWAQECHKIRNYAGSWALYSACDRHSLIGNSLNIGAKHDEIRLYLRLFFSPLNRMKSYKEAIQKSLGPTLPTLVLFVGDVKRQCGNEPCVEHPNVPGGEKLINLRRYRPLTRAIQDMEKCHTPYHIQRVDYVCHWMEQVVCAYLGLPELEWEHIIYEKSQRLVKNNRK
;
A
#
# COMPACT_ATOMS: atom_id res chain seq x y z
N MET A 1 2.79 37.81 -54.41
CA MET A 1 1.63 38.71 -54.14
C MET A 1 0.46 37.85 -53.72
N PRO A 2 -0.29 38.19 -52.65
CA PRO A 2 -0.17 39.40 -51.83
C PRO A 2 0.78 39.19 -50.62
N THR A 3 1.92 39.87 -50.62
CA THR A 3 2.91 39.79 -49.51
C THR A 3 2.86 41.01 -48.58
N GLN A 4 2.10 42.05 -48.93
CA GLN A 4 2.09 43.32 -48.18
C GLN A 4 1.16 43.31 -46.94
N GLN A 5 0.06 42.55 -46.92
CA GLN A 5 -0.85 42.49 -45.75
C GLN A 5 -0.27 41.73 -44.54
N LEU A 6 0.86 41.02 -44.69
CA LEU A 6 1.58 40.38 -43.59
C LEU A 6 2.64 41.28 -42.95
N HIS A 7 3.00 42.39 -43.60
CA HIS A 7 4.09 43.26 -43.18
C HIS A 7 3.72 44.09 -41.93
N ASP A 8 2.46 44.54 -41.85
CA ASP A 8 2.03 45.52 -40.84
C ASP A 8 1.60 44.89 -39.50
N LYS A 9 1.58 43.55 -39.39
CA LYS A 9 1.02 42.84 -38.22
C LYS A 9 2.05 42.19 -37.29
N TYR A 10 3.26 41.86 -37.77
CA TYR A 10 4.27 41.12 -36.99
C TYR A 10 5.73 41.53 -37.31
N PRO A 11 6.18 42.75 -36.93
CA PRO A 11 7.51 43.25 -37.30
C PRO A 11 8.70 42.44 -36.74
N ASN A 12 8.52 41.71 -35.64
CA ASN A 12 9.61 41.05 -34.90
C ASN A 12 9.94 39.61 -35.36
N VAL A 13 9.22 39.05 -36.33
CA VAL A 13 9.33 37.61 -36.69
C VAL A 13 10.50 37.30 -37.64
N LEU A 14 11.02 38.29 -38.38
CA LEU A 14 12.02 38.06 -39.43
C LEU A 14 13.49 38.04 -38.97
N SER A 15 13.81 38.47 -37.75
CA SER A 15 15.21 38.48 -37.27
C SER A 15 15.79 37.07 -37.04
N VAL A 16 14.95 36.13 -36.60
CA VAL A 16 15.38 34.75 -36.27
C VAL A 16 15.64 33.91 -37.52
N VAL A 17 14.88 34.15 -38.60
CA VAL A 17 14.95 33.35 -39.84
C VAL A 17 16.30 33.49 -40.56
N CYS A 18 16.97 34.63 -40.40
CA CYS A 18 18.25 34.90 -41.07
C CYS A 18 19.48 34.24 -40.40
N TYR A 19 19.37 33.73 -39.17
CA TYR A 19 20.54 33.26 -38.39
C TYR A 19 20.81 31.75 -38.46
N LEU A 20 19.87 30.95 -38.95
CA LEU A 20 19.94 29.47 -38.92
C LEU A 20 20.37 28.81 -40.24
N ASN A 21 20.85 29.59 -41.22
CA ASN A 21 21.02 29.10 -42.61
C ASN A 21 22.46 29.22 -43.17
N THR A 22 23.48 29.16 -42.30
CA THR A 22 24.91 29.15 -42.68
C THR A 22 25.73 28.13 -41.87
N SER A 23 25.95 26.94 -42.45
CA SER A 23 26.90 25.94 -41.93
C SER A 23 28.11 25.77 -42.86
N PRO A 24 29.34 26.11 -42.43
CA PRO A 24 30.54 25.72 -43.15
C PRO A 24 30.92 24.26 -42.86
N ARG A 25 31.23 23.49 -43.91
CA ARG A 25 31.92 22.19 -43.80
C ARG A 25 33.39 22.42 -43.44
N ILE A 26 34.07 21.48 -42.75
CA ILE A 26 35.43 20.98 -43.13
C ILE A 26 35.93 19.79 -42.27
N HIS A 27 36.63 18.88 -42.96
CA HIS A 27 37.50 17.74 -42.59
C HIS A 27 37.56 17.06 -41.20
N ILE A 28 37.64 15.73 -41.28
CA ILE A 28 38.13 14.77 -40.27
C ILE A 28 39.59 14.39 -40.58
N PRO A 29 40.48 14.27 -39.57
CA PRO A 29 41.68 13.41 -39.60
C PRO A 29 41.57 12.19 -38.65
N ARG A 30 42.34 11.12 -38.91
CA ARG A 30 42.46 9.91 -38.07
C ARG A 30 43.72 9.94 -37.19
N LEU A 31 43.69 9.25 -36.04
CA LEU A 31 44.76 8.59 -35.24
C LEU A 31 44.34 8.57 -33.75
N GLY A 32 44.71 7.63 -32.87
CA GLY A 32 45.49 6.39 -32.99
C GLY A 32 45.40 5.53 -31.69
N THR A 33 45.97 4.32 -31.67
CA THR A 33 45.75 3.28 -30.63
C THR A 33 46.81 3.16 -29.52
N SER A 34 46.41 2.98 -28.25
CA SER A 34 47.02 2.14 -27.18
C SER A 34 46.06 2.15 -25.97
N ILE A 35 45.71 1.11 -25.21
CA ILE A 35 46.38 -0.09 -24.66
C ILE A 35 47.41 0.23 -23.54
N ILE A 36 46.95 0.32 -22.28
CA ILE A 36 47.53 -0.12 -20.96
C ILE A 36 46.31 -0.16 -19.98
N SER A 37 46.04 -1.04 -18.99
CA SER A 37 46.49 -2.38 -18.54
C SER A 37 46.96 -2.46 -17.06
N MET A 38 46.48 -3.48 -16.31
CA MET A 38 46.69 -3.79 -14.87
C MET A 38 46.11 -2.74 -13.87
N ALA A 39 45.52 -3.01 -12.68
CA ALA A 39 45.33 -4.16 -11.77
C ALA A 39 46.11 -4.08 -10.42
N TYR A 40 45.49 -4.64 -9.35
CA TYR A 40 46.00 -4.98 -7.98
C TYR A 40 45.73 -4.10 -6.73
N THR A 41 44.77 -4.59 -5.93
CA THR A 41 44.77 -4.85 -4.45
C THR A 41 45.27 -3.84 -3.38
N VAL A 42 44.30 -3.35 -2.58
CA VAL A 42 44.13 -3.55 -1.10
C VAL A 42 45.25 -3.21 -0.08
N ALA A 43 44.96 -2.19 0.75
CA ALA A 43 45.34 -1.97 2.19
C ALA A 43 46.81 -1.66 2.60
N PRO A 44 47.07 -1.08 3.81
CA PRO A 44 46.24 -0.28 4.73
C PRO A 44 46.86 1.09 5.18
N SER A 45 46.16 1.77 6.11
CA SER A 45 46.48 3.01 6.89
C SER A 45 47.85 2.99 7.64
N PRO A 46 48.36 4.10 8.30
CA PRO A 46 47.71 5.40 8.60
C PRO A 46 48.57 6.70 8.55
N ALA A 47 47.92 7.88 8.50
CA ALA A 47 48.46 9.16 9.03
C ALA A 47 47.37 10.23 9.27
N ARG A 48 47.56 11.12 10.25
CA ARG A 48 46.80 12.40 10.43
C ARG A 48 47.60 13.57 9.83
N PRO A 49 46.94 14.68 9.43
CA PRO A 49 47.33 15.95 10.07
C PRO A 49 46.19 16.94 10.40
N ARG A 50 46.35 17.56 11.58
CA ARG A 50 45.97 18.92 12.01
C ARG A 50 44.93 19.75 11.21
N THR A 51 43.76 19.91 11.84
CA THR A 51 43.15 21.21 12.22
C THR A 51 43.67 22.50 11.56
N VAL A 52 42.78 23.23 10.87
CA VAL A 52 42.93 24.67 10.57
C VAL A 52 41.72 25.43 11.13
N LYS A 53 41.96 26.57 11.78
CA LYS A 53 40.91 27.45 12.32
C LYS A 53 40.42 28.42 11.23
N ARG A 54 39.11 28.68 11.18
CA ARG A 54 38.54 29.90 10.58
C ARG A 54 37.57 30.56 11.56
N LYS A 55 37.53 31.90 11.55
CA LYS A 55 36.58 32.73 12.33
C LYS A 55 35.38 33.13 11.45
N PRO A 56 34.22 33.52 12.05
CA PRO A 56 32.98 33.85 11.33
C PRO A 56 32.79 35.37 11.08
N VAL A 57 31.57 35.77 10.69
CA VAL A 57 31.02 37.15 10.51
C VAL A 57 31.35 37.77 9.13
N PRO A 58 30.42 38.51 8.45
CA PRO A 58 29.14 39.07 8.94
C PRO A 58 27.84 38.54 8.32
N TYR A 59 26.73 38.83 9.03
CA TYR A 59 25.35 38.90 8.53
C TYR A 59 25.10 40.25 7.82
N PHE A 60 24.04 40.31 7.00
CA PHE A 60 23.36 41.57 6.64
C PHE A 60 21.86 41.31 6.49
N GLU A 61 21.04 42.14 7.13
CA GLU A 61 19.61 42.29 6.85
C GLU A 61 19.40 43.45 5.86
N PRO A 62 18.18 43.66 5.35
CA PRO A 62 17.54 44.92 5.75
C PRO A 62 16.06 44.81 6.15
N GLU A 63 15.76 45.55 7.21
CA GLU A 63 14.57 46.23 7.72
C GLU A 63 13.17 46.09 7.04
N ILE A 64 12.16 46.28 7.90
CA ILE A 64 10.73 46.38 7.63
C ILE A 64 10.30 47.84 7.80
N GLU A 65 9.44 48.38 6.91
CA GLU A 65 8.67 49.60 7.21
C GLU A 65 7.25 49.23 7.71
N GLU A 66 6.91 49.67 8.92
CA GLU A 66 5.54 49.63 9.43
C GLU A 66 4.80 50.93 9.12
N LEU A 67 3.53 50.83 8.67
CA LEU A 67 2.57 51.93 8.70
C LEU A 67 1.15 51.44 8.97
N GLY A 68 0.59 51.85 10.10
CA GLY A 68 -0.84 51.80 10.44
C GLY A 68 -1.14 52.89 11.47
N PRO A 69 -2.25 52.82 12.23
CA PRO A 69 -3.52 52.11 11.99
C PRO A 69 -4.73 53.08 11.99
N ARG A 70 -5.97 52.59 11.76
CA ARG A 70 -7.21 53.21 12.30
C ARG A 70 -8.51 52.38 12.14
N ASP A 71 -8.92 51.77 13.24
CA ASP A 71 -10.25 51.88 13.89
C ASP A 71 -11.58 51.86 13.09
N SER A 72 -12.21 50.68 13.11
CA SER A 72 -13.52 50.44 13.76
C SER A 72 -14.88 50.74 13.05
N ALA A 73 -15.95 50.23 13.70
CA ALA A 73 -17.36 50.62 13.63
C ALA A 73 -18.28 50.08 12.48
N THR A 74 -18.78 48.86 12.70
CA THR A 74 -20.19 48.42 12.55
C THR A 74 -21.24 49.33 11.88
N LYS A 75 -21.99 48.76 10.91
CA LYS A 75 -23.47 48.71 10.97
C LYS A 75 -24.05 47.55 10.13
N ALA A 76 -25.35 47.30 10.26
CA ALA A 76 -26.13 46.27 9.55
C ALA A 76 -27.26 46.93 8.70
N GLU A 77 -28.30 46.15 8.33
CA GLU A 77 -29.38 46.46 7.36
C GLU A 77 -28.89 46.24 5.89
N SER A 78 -29.44 45.33 5.05
CA SER A 78 -30.81 45.11 4.54
C SER A 78 -31.27 46.21 3.56
N LEU A 79 -31.98 45.95 2.45
CA LEU A 79 -32.90 44.84 2.10
C LEU A 79 -32.90 44.57 0.56
N ASP A 80 -33.69 43.60 0.09
CA ASP A 80 -34.25 43.45 -1.28
C ASP A 80 -33.35 43.04 -2.47
N SER A 81 -33.86 42.31 -3.49
CA SER A 81 -35.11 41.50 -3.56
C SER A 81 -35.07 40.39 -4.64
N TYR A 82 -35.84 39.33 -4.37
CA TYR A 82 -36.46 38.32 -5.26
C TYR A 82 -35.86 37.98 -6.65
N LYS A 83 -35.49 36.69 -6.78
CA LYS A 83 -35.73 35.91 -8.01
C LYS A 83 -37.21 35.47 -8.08
N PRO A 84 -37.79 35.28 -9.28
CA PRO A 84 -38.89 34.35 -9.51
C PRO A 84 -38.36 32.94 -9.90
N ASP A 85 -39.15 31.90 -9.58
CA ASP A 85 -38.91 30.52 -10.04
C ASP A 85 -39.65 30.19 -11.36
N ALA A 86 -39.38 29.01 -11.92
CA ALA A 86 -39.75 28.63 -13.28
C ALA A 86 -41.17 28.04 -13.46
N SER A 87 -41.71 28.12 -14.69
CA SER A 87 -42.38 26.97 -15.32
C SER A 87 -42.52 27.09 -16.86
N SER A 88 -42.24 25.95 -17.52
CA SER A 88 -42.75 25.44 -18.82
C SER A 88 -42.52 26.15 -20.18
N SER A 89 -42.28 25.27 -21.17
CA SER A 89 -42.62 25.38 -22.60
C SER A 89 -41.89 26.40 -23.51
N GLY A 90 -40.88 25.92 -24.25
CA GLY A 90 -40.28 26.66 -25.39
C GLY A 90 -39.05 26.00 -26.03
N VAL A 91 -39.27 25.06 -26.96
CA VAL A 91 -38.36 24.51 -28.01
C VAL A 91 -36.85 24.36 -27.71
N LEU A 92 -36.35 23.13 -27.84
CA LEU A 92 -34.92 22.77 -27.72
C LEU A 92 -34.03 23.35 -28.84
N TYR A 93 -32.92 23.99 -28.47
CA TYR A 93 -31.64 23.90 -29.19
C TYR A 93 -30.45 24.26 -28.28
N SER A 94 -29.92 23.28 -27.55
CA SER A 94 -28.64 23.41 -26.82
C SER A 94 -27.54 22.64 -27.55
N SER A 95 -26.70 23.35 -28.33
CA SER A 95 -25.54 22.74 -28.99
C SER A 95 -24.40 22.52 -28.00
N THR A 96 -24.31 21.31 -27.44
CA THR A 96 -23.06 20.83 -26.85
C THR A 96 -21.95 20.79 -27.91
N PRO A 97 -20.72 21.24 -27.60
CA PRO A 97 -19.61 21.20 -28.55
C PRO A 97 -19.24 19.75 -28.86
N GLN A 98 -19.03 19.44 -30.14
CA GLN A 98 -18.76 18.07 -30.59
C GLN A 98 -17.31 17.62 -30.35
N PHE A 99 -16.37 18.57 -30.25
CA PHE A 99 -14.95 18.32 -30.04
C PHE A 99 -14.42 19.20 -28.89
N ASP A 100 -14.59 18.72 -27.66
CA ASP A 100 -14.03 19.34 -26.46
C ASP A 100 -12.92 18.44 -25.86
N LEU A 101 -11.87 19.07 -25.32
CA LEU A 101 -10.71 18.36 -24.78
C LEU A 101 -11.02 17.61 -23.49
N GLU A 102 -11.95 18.10 -22.68
CA GLU A 102 -12.25 17.50 -21.37
C GLU A 102 -13.23 16.33 -21.45
N THR A 103 -14.15 16.37 -22.42
CA THR A 103 -15.14 15.32 -22.67
C THR A 103 -14.71 14.33 -23.76
N THR A 104 -14.16 14.78 -24.89
CA THR A 104 -13.80 13.92 -26.04
C THR A 104 -12.43 13.25 -25.86
N PHE A 105 -11.42 13.96 -25.31
CA PHE A 105 -10.04 13.44 -25.23
C PHE A 105 -9.39 13.56 -23.82
N PRO A 106 -10.07 13.16 -22.72
CA PRO A 106 -9.61 13.39 -21.35
C PRO A 106 -8.24 12.81 -21.00
N ALA A 107 -7.77 11.80 -21.74
CA ALA A 107 -6.47 11.16 -21.52
C ALA A 107 -5.28 12.12 -21.62
N ILE A 108 -5.39 13.20 -22.42
CA ILE A 108 -4.30 14.19 -22.57
C ILE A 108 -4.18 15.14 -21.37
N LEU A 109 -5.24 15.31 -20.57
CA LEU A 109 -5.28 16.28 -19.46
C LEU A 109 -4.31 15.91 -18.31
N ALA A 110 -4.18 14.64 -17.99
CA ALA A 110 -3.31 14.19 -16.90
C ALA A 110 -1.82 14.40 -17.23
N PRO A 111 -1.30 14.04 -18.43
CA PRO A 111 0.04 14.43 -18.87
C PRO A 111 0.29 15.95 -18.87
N ILE A 112 -0.68 16.77 -19.29
CA ILE A 112 -0.54 18.24 -19.24
C ILE A 112 -0.39 18.73 -17.80
N ARG A 113 -1.30 18.34 -16.90
CA ARG A 113 -1.24 18.71 -15.47
C ARG A 113 0.06 18.25 -14.82
N LEU A 114 0.51 17.03 -15.12
CA LEU A 114 1.78 16.50 -14.64
C LEU A 114 2.98 17.30 -15.17
N LEU A 115 2.99 17.68 -16.45
CA LEU A 115 4.04 18.51 -17.03
C LEU A 115 4.16 19.85 -16.32
N HIS A 116 3.05 20.57 -16.08
CA HIS A 116 3.10 21.84 -15.33
C HIS A 116 3.70 21.65 -13.92
N ASN A 117 3.38 20.56 -13.23
CA ASN A 117 3.93 20.25 -11.90
C ASN A 117 5.45 19.97 -11.91
N VAL A 118 6.06 19.63 -13.06
CA VAL A 118 7.51 19.45 -13.18
C VAL A 118 8.28 20.75 -12.89
N ALA A 119 7.66 21.93 -13.04
CA ALA A 119 8.26 23.19 -12.62
C ALA A 119 8.56 23.26 -11.10
N GLU A 120 7.79 22.55 -10.28
CA GLU A 120 7.97 22.48 -8.83
C GLU A 120 9.05 21.45 -8.43
N SER A 121 9.02 20.26 -9.04
CA SER A 121 9.97 19.17 -8.74
C SER A 121 11.36 19.38 -9.37
N GLN A 122 11.44 20.11 -10.49
CA GLN A 122 12.64 20.29 -11.32
C GLN A 122 13.22 18.97 -11.89
N ASP A 123 12.36 17.95 -12.05
CA ASP A 123 12.70 16.63 -12.56
C ASP A 123 12.72 16.57 -14.10
N LEU A 124 13.93 16.52 -14.67
CA LEU A 124 14.15 16.44 -16.11
C LEU A 124 13.82 15.06 -16.71
N ASP A 125 13.84 14.00 -15.91
CA ASP A 125 13.51 12.64 -16.37
C ASP A 125 11.99 12.45 -16.44
N SER A 126 11.25 12.99 -15.47
CA SER A 126 9.79 13.17 -15.58
C SER A 126 9.41 14.07 -16.75
N LEU A 127 10.11 15.18 -16.99
CA LEU A 127 9.88 16.02 -18.18
C LEU A 127 9.98 15.18 -19.46
N ARG A 128 11.08 14.43 -19.63
CA ARG A 128 11.30 13.59 -20.83
C ARG A 128 10.24 12.51 -20.98
N ALA A 129 9.87 11.82 -19.90
CA ALA A 129 8.84 10.77 -19.92
C ALA A 129 7.44 11.31 -20.24
N LEU A 130 7.00 12.37 -19.55
CA LEU A 130 5.68 12.96 -19.72
C LEU A 130 5.51 13.62 -21.09
N THR A 131 6.58 14.22 -21.65
CA THR A 131 6.56 14.76 -23.03
C THR A 131 6.35 13.67 -24.08
N ARG A 132 6.94 12.48 -23.90
CA ARG A 132 6.70 11.32 -24.78
C ARG A 132 5.25 10.84 -24.68
N VAL A 133 4.70 10.76 -23.46
CA VAL A 133 3.28 10.43 -23.24
C VAL A 133 2.35 11.44 -23.91
N PHE A 134 2.56 12.75 -23.67
CA PHE A 134 1.78 13.82 -24.30
C PHE A 134 1.83 13.76 -25.83
N SER A 135 3.00 13.48 -26.41
CA SER A 135 3.17 13.27 -27.85
C SER A 135 2.34 12.11 -28.39
N GLN A 136 2.19 11.02 -27.62
CA GLN A 136 1.36 9.87 -27.97
C GLN A 136 -0.13 10.21 -27.88
N CYS A 137 -0.58 10.90 -26.83
CA CYS A 137 -1.95 11.38 -26.72
C CYS A 137 -2.33 12.27 -27.92
N LEU A 138 -1.45 13.18 -28.36
CA LEU A 138 -1.65 13.96 -29.57
C LEU A 138 -1.80 13.10 -30.82
N LEU A 139 -1.06 11.98 -30.96
CA LEU A 139 -1.21 11.08 -32.11
C LEU A 139 -2.57 10.38 -32.11
N THR A 140 -3.09 9.97 -30.95
CA THR A 140 -4.45 9.43 -30.82
C THR A 140 -5.51 10.45 -31.26
N ILE A 141 -5.36 11.72 -30.88
CA ILE A 141 -6.26 12.80 -31.33
C ILE A 141 -6.15 12.99 -32.84
N PHE A 142 -4.94 13.10 -33.41
CA PHE A 142 -4.77 13.20 -34.87
C PHE A 142 -5.35 12.01 -35.64
N HIS A 143 -5.29 10.80 -35.08
CA HIS A 143 -5.92 9.63 -35.69
C HIS A 143 -7.45 9.74 -35.71
N SER A 144 -8.06 10.09 -34.56
CA SER A 144 -9.51 10.32 -34.45
C SER A 144 -9.99 11.42 -35.40
N MET A 145 -9.29 12.57 -35.43
CA MET A 145 -9.60 13.69 -36.32
C MET A 145 -9.44 13.32 -37.80
N ASN A 146 -8.55 12.38 -38.14
CA ASN A 146 -8.42 11.89 -39.52
C ASN A 146 -9.55 10.95 -39.99
N GLN A 147 -10.45 10.52 -39.09
CA GLN A 147 -11.68 9.81 -39.48
C GLN A 147 -12.82 10.76 -39.93
N LEU A 148 -12.62 12.08 -39.85
CA LEU A 148 -13.62 13.07 -40.29
C LEU A 148 -13.83 13.05 -41.82
N PRO A 149 -15.01 13.51 -42.31
CA PRO A 149 -15.33 13.51 -43.75
C PRO A 149 -14.26 14.21 -44.59
N VAL A 150 -13.96 13.63 -45.76
CA VAL A 150 -12.87 14.07 -46.65
C VAL A 150 -12.93 15.57 -46.93
N ASP A 151 -14.10 16.09 -47.29
CA ASP A 151 -14.27 17.50 -47.67
C ASP A 151 -13.92 18.47 -46.53
N VAL A 152 -14.24 18.11 -45.29
CA VAL A 152 -13.90 18.89 -44.08
C VAL A 152 -12.38 18.94 -43.91
N ARG A 153 -11.72 17.78 -43.99
CA ARG A 153 -10.26 17.66 -43.90
C ARG A 153 -9.53 18.27 -45.08
N TYR A 154 -10.19 18.46 -46.22
CA TYR A 154 -9.60 19.07 -47.40
C TYR A 154 -9.63 20.61 -47.41
N THR A 155 -10.45 21.24 -46.56
CA THR A 155 -10.48 22.71 -46.39
C THR A 155 -9.10 23.29 -46.02
N SER A 156 -8.86 24.53 -46.44
CA SER A 156 -7.63 25.26 -46.10
C SER A 156 -7.54 25.59 -44.60
N ALA A 157 -8.66 25.86 -43.95
CA ALA A 157 -8.71 26.16 -42.51
C ALA A 157 -8.34 24.94 -41.65
N TYR A 158 -8.89 23.75 -41.95
CA TYR A 158 -8.53 22.51 -41.28
C TYR A 158 -7.04 22.21 -41.43
N LYS A 159 -6.52 22.24 -42.66
CA LYS A 159 -5.09 21.96 -42.93
C LYS A 159 -4.16 22.97 -42.27
N LEU A 160 -4.50 24.26 -42.27
CA LEU A 160 -3.68 25.30 -41.64
C LEU A 160 -3.59 25.11 -40.12
N SER A 161 -4.71 24.79 -39.47
CA SER A 161 -4.75 24.53 -38.03
C SER A 161 -4.11 23.18 -37.65
N GLU A 162 -4.27 22.13 -38.45
CA GLU A 162 -3.53 20.87 -38.31
C GLU A 162 -2.00 21.11 -38.37
N CYS A 163 -1.53 21.91 -39.35
CA CYS A 163 -0.13 22.31 -39.45
C CYS A 163 0.35 23.11 -38.23
N ALA A 164 -0.49 23.96 -37.63
CA ALA A 164 -0.13 24.72 -36.43
C ALA A 164 0.14 23.81 -35.22
N VAL A 165 -0.67 22.76 -35.03
CA VAL A 165 -0.46 21.75 -33.97
C VAL A 165 0.80 20.93 -34.24
N GLN A 166 1.02 20.50 -35.49
CA GLN A 166 2.22 19.74 -35.85
C GLN A 166 3.51 20.58 -35.68
N PHE A 167 3.47 21.87 -36.01
CA PHE A 167 4.59 22.80 -35.82
C PHE A 167 4.92 23.02 -34.35
N SER A 168 3.93 23.35 -33.53
CA SER A 168 4.10 23.58 -32.09
C SER A 168 4.55 22.31 -31.35
N LYS A 169 3.92 21.15 -31.64
CA LYS A 169 4.36 19.83 -31.17
C LYS A 169 5.83 19.58 -31.50
N LYS A 170 6.26 19.88 -32.73
CA LYS A 170 7.64 19.67 -33.17
C LYS A 170 8.63 20.58 -32.42
N LEU A 171 8.27 21.84 -32.16
CA LEU A 171 9.10 22.74 -31.35
C LEU A 171 9.23 22.22 -29.90
N PHE A 172 8.13 21.80 -29.27
CA PHE A 172 8.15 21.24 -27.91
C PHE A 172 9.03 19.98 -27.82
N LEU A 173 8.91 19.06 -28.78
CA LEU A 173 9.76 17.87 -28.85
C LEU A 173 11.23 18.22 -29.12
N CYS A 174 11.53 19.12 -30.06
CA CYS A 174 12.91 19.55 -30.32
C CYS A 174 13.56 20.31 -29.15
N HIS A 175 12.76 20.87 -28.24
CA HIS A 175 13.25 21.41 -26.97
C HIS A 175 13.62 20.29 -26.00
N VAL A 176 12.67 19.43 -25.64
CA VAL A 176 12.86 18.38 -24.61
C VAL A 176 13.88 17.31 -25.05
N ASN A 177 13.93 16.96 -26.34
CA ASN A 177 14.89 15.98 -26.86
C ASN A 177 16.36 16.46 -26.83
N GLN A 178 16.66 17.72 -26.43
CA GLN A 178 18.04 18.11 -26.08
C GLN A 178 18.56 17.29 -24.89
N LEU A 179 17.67 16.85 -23.99
CA LEU A 179 17.96 15.92 -22.89
C LEU A 179 18.22 14.46 -23.35
N GLU A 180 18.32 14.21 -24.66
CA GLU A 180 18.70 12.92 -25.25
C GLU A 180 20.11 12.98 -25.90
N VAL A 181 20.81 14.11 -25.82
CA VAL A 181 22.19 14.28 -26.30
C VAL A 181 23.17 13.93 -25.18
N ASP A 182 24.07 12.98 -25.43
CA ASP A 182 25.09 12.56 -24.46
C ASP A 182 25.91 13.76 -23.94
N GLY A 183 25.89 13.95 -22.62
CA GLY A 183 26.62 15.03 -21.94
C GLY A 183 25.92 16.40 -21.94
N PHE A 184 24.68 16.52 -22.44
CA PHE A 184 23.89 17.74 -22.30
C PHE A 184 23.21 17.81 -20.92
N GLU A 185 23.57 18.84 -20.14
CA GLU A 185 22.80 19.25 -18.95
C GLU A 185 22.46 20.74 -19.05
N PRO A 186 21.18 21.15 -18.86
CA PRO A 186 20.79 22.55 -18.98
C PRO A 186 21.33 23.41 -17.83
N VAL A 187 22.08 24.47 -18.19
CA VAL A 187 22.76 25.42 -17.27
C VAL A 187 21.84 25.98 -16.18
N ASN A 188 20.55 26.17 -16.49
CA ASN A 188 19.50 26.36 -15.49
C ASN A 188 18.32 25.43 -15.80
N ARG A 189 18.14 24.41 -14.95
CA ARG A 189 17.04 23.43 -15.07
C ARG A 189 15.66 24.11 -15.04
N ARG A 190 15.47 25.15 -14.22
CA ARG A 190 14.19 25.87 -14.10
C ARG A 190 13.80 26.58 -15.39
N ASP A 191 14.74 27.32 -15.99
CA ASP A 191 14.48 28.07 -17.22
C ASP A 191 14.23 27.12 -18.39
N PHE A 192 14.96 25.99 -18.45
CA PHE A 192 14.75 24.95 -19.45
C PHE A 192 13.36 24.30 -19.33
N ILE A 193 12.91 23.97 -18.11
CA ILE A 193 11.56 23.44 -17.87
C ILE A 193 10.50 24.49 -18.23
N TRP A 194 10.69 25.75 -17.81
CA TRP A 194 9.75 26.83 -18.09
C TRP A 194 9.59 27.08 -19.60
N GLN A 195 10.69 27.09 -20.37
CA GLN A 195 10.65 27.15 -21.84
C GLN A 195 9.89 25.95 -22.44
N GLY A 196 10.09 24.75 -21.90
CA GLY A 196 9.32 23.57 -22.29
C GLY A 196 7.82 23.74 -22.06
N LEU A 197 7.41 24.32 -20.92
CA LEU A 197 6.00 24.57 -20.62
C LEU A 197 5.38 25.65 -21.51
N GLN A 198 6.11 26.71 -21.88
CA GLN A 198 5.61 27.68 -22.86
C GLN A 198 5.37 27.04 -24.25
N LEU A 199 6.20 26.06 -24.64
CA LEU A 199 5.99 25.30 -25.87
C LEU A 199 4.82 24.29 -25.76
N LEU A 200 4.56 23.74 -24.56
CA LEU A 200 3.37 22.94 -24.26
C LEU A 200 2.09 23.79 -24.35
N ASP A 201 2.07 24.97 -23.72
CA ASP A 201 0.95 25.93 -23.74
C ASP A 201 0.61 26.37 -25.16
N MET A 202 1.62 26.66 -25.97
CA MET A 202 1.48 26.97 -27.40
C MET A 202 0.89 25.78 -28.17
N THR A 203 1.31 24.54 -27.86
CA THR A 203 0.79 23.33 -28.50
C THR A 203 -0.68 23.06 -28.12
N MET A 204 -1.04 23.30 -26.86
CA MET A 204 -2.42 23.17 -26.39
C MET A 204 -3.35 24.25 -26.94
N SER A 205 -2.85 25.48 -27.10
CA SER A 205 -3.58 26.57 -27.74
C SER A 205 -3.89 26.24 -29.21
N ALA A 206 -2.89 25.77 -29.96
CA ALA A 206 -3.08 25.31 -31.34
C ALA A 206 -4.04 24.11 -31.43
N LEU A 207 -3.96 23.15 -30.50
CA LEU A 207 -4.83 21.96 -30.48
C LEU A 207 -6.30 22.34 -30.30
N LYS A 208 -6.58 23.29 -29.39
CA LYS A 208 -7.92 23.82 -29.15
C LYS A 208 -8.45 24.56 -30.38
N GLU A 209 -7.63 25.37 -31.04
CA GLU A 209 -8.01 26.04 -32.29
C GLU A 209 -8.29 25.04 -33.44
N PHE A 210 -7.50 23.97 -33.55
CA PHE A 210 -7.70 22.90 -34.52
C PHE A 210 -9.04 22.17 -34.31
N MET A 211 -9.36 21.79 -33.07
CA MET A 211 -10.65 21.15 -32.74
C MET A 211 -11.84 22.08 -33.00
N GLN A 212 -11.74 23.36 -32.61
CA GLN A 212 -12.75 24.38 -32.93
C GLN A 212 -12.85 24.69 -34.43
N THR A 213 -11.80 24.44 -35.22
CA THR A 213 -11.83 24.61 -36.67
C THR A 213 -12.52 23.43 -37.34
N ALA A 214 -12.17 22.21 -36.96
CA ALA A 214 -12.87 21.01 -37.42
C ALA A 214 -14.37 21.05 -37.09
N GLU A 215 -14.74 21.52 -35.89
CA GLU A 215 -16.15 21.72 -35.52
C GLU A 215 -16.85 22.71 -36.44
N ARG A 216 -16.27 23.90 -36.69
CA ARG A 216 -16.88 24.92 -37.56
C ARG A 216 -17.06 24.44 -39.00
N GLU A 217 -16.07 23.75 -39.57
CA GLU A 217 -16.17 23.21 -40.92
C GLU A 217 -17.14 22.02 -41.01
N LEU A 218 -17.36 21.28 -39.92
CA LEU A 218 -18.38 20.23 -39.83
C LEU A 218 -19.80 20.80 -39.65
N GLN A 219 -19.97 21.83 -38.82
CA GLN A 219 -21.25 22.53 -38.62
C GLN A 219 -21.72 23.22 -39.91
N ARG A 220 -20.80 23.79 -40.71
CA ARG A 220 -21.08 24.34 -42.06
C ARG A 220 -21.65 23.34 -43.06
N LYS A 221 -21.60 22.03 -42.77
CA LYS A 221 -22.22 20.97 -43.57
C LYS A 221 -23.64 20.58 -43.14
N LYS A 222 -24.17 21.08 -42.03
CA LYS A 222 -25.60 20.93 -41.73
C LYS A 222 -26.40 21.85 -42.66
N PRO A 223 -27.41 21.35 -43.39
CA PRO A 223 -28.27 22.19 -44.20
C PRO A 223 -29.08 23.14 -43.31
N LEU A 224 -29.35 24.35 -43.82
CA LEU A 224 -30.34 25.25 -43.24
C LEU A 224 -31.75 24.67 -43.46
N PRO A 225 -32.73 24.95 -42.59
CA PRO A 225 -34.13 24.67 -42.87
C PRO A 225 -34.60 25.47 -44.09
N GLU A 226 -35.50 24.88 -44.88
CA GLU A 226 -36.17 25.58 -45.97
C GLU A 226 -37.12 26.67 -45.42
N PRO A 227 -37.31 27.79 -46.14
CA PRO A 227 -38.21 28.86 -45.70
C PRO A 227 -39.68 28.41 -45.74
N PRO A 228 -40.59 29.09 -44.99
CA PRO A 228 -42.02 28.77 -45.02
C PRO A 228 -42.61 28.98 -46.42
N VAL A 229 -43.55 28.11 -46.80
CA VAL A 229 -44.38 28.32 -47.99
C VAL A 229 -45.35 29.47 -47.71
N GLU A 230 -45.36 30.48 -48.58
CA GLU A 230 -46.36 31.54 -48.58
C GLU A 230 -47.67 30.99 -49.15
N PHE A 231 -48.79 31.27 -48.50
CA PHE A 231 -50.13 30.94 -49.01
C PHE A 231 -50.56 32.04 -50.00
N GLU A 232 -50.75 31.68 -51.27
CA GLU A 232 -51.59 32.44 -52.19
C GLU A 232 -52.91 31.68 -52.40
N GLU A 233 -54.01 32.42 -52.54
CA GLU A 233 -55.37 31.89 -52.65
C GLU A 233 -55.76 31.76 -54.13
N GLU A 234 -56.18 30.58 -54.58
CA GLU A 234 -56.85 30.37 -55.87
C GLU A 234 -58.20 29.67 -55.68
N GLU A 235 -59.09 29.83 -56.67
CA GLU A 235 -60.55 29.81 -56.50
C GLU A 235 -61.22 28.44 -56.71
N GLU A 236 -62.56 28.43 -56.64
CA GLU A 236 -63.42 27.23 -56.67
C GLU A 236 -63.43 26.51 -58.04
N GLU A 237 -63.34 25.17 -58.02
CA GLU A 237 -64.05 24.31 -58.98
C GLU A 237 -64.81 23.19 -58.23
N VAL A 238 -65.92 22.74 -58.81
CA VAL A 238 -66.94 21.90 -58.16
C VAL A 238 -67.21 20.66 -59.02
N GLU A 239 -67.19 19.47 -58.43
CA GLU A 239 -67.91 18.30 -58.99
C GLU A 239 -68.42 17.33 -57.90
N GLU A 240 -69.40 16.51 -58.26
CA GLU A 240 -70.48 16.03 -57.37
C GLU A 240 -70.29 14.62 -56.74
N CYS A 241 -70.70 14.48 -55.47
CA CYS A 241 -71.44 13.33 -54.87
C CYS A 241 -70.80 11.91 -54.89
N TYR A 242 -71.24 10.89 -54.11
CA TYR A 242 -72.43 10.67 -53.26
C TYR A 242 -72.10 10.02 -51.88
N GLU A 243 -73.13 10.07 -51.03
CA GLU A 243 -73.51 9.24 -49.86
C GLU A 243 -73.20 7.71 -50.00
N GLU A 244 -73.27 6.84 -48.98
CA GLU A 244 -73.82 6.84 -47.59
C GLU A 244 -72.72 6.34 -46.61
N GLU A 245 -72.59 6.70 -45.33
CA GLU A 245 -73.48 6.85 -44.15
C GLU A 245 -73.73 5.57 -43.30
N SER A 246 -73.95 5.79 -41.99
CA SER A 246 -74.14 4.81 -40.88
C SER A 246 -72.94 3.91 -40.45
N GLY A 247 -72.65 3.71 -39.16
CA GLY A 247 -73.08 4.47 -37.97
C GLY A 247 -73.06 3.68 -36.65
N THR A 248 -72.83 4.38 -35.53
CA THR A 248 -73.25 4.05 -34.14
C THR A 248 -72.75 2.76 -33.46
N CYS A 249 -72.73 2.63 -32.12
CA CYS A 249 -72.41 3.54 -31.00
C CYS A 249 -72.25 2.69 -29.72
N GLU A 250 -71.60 3.22 -28.66
CA GLU A 250 -71.84 2.92 -27.23
C GLU A 250 -71.73 1.45 -26.70
N ASP A 251 -71.60 1.15 -25.40
CA ASP A 251 -70.89 1.80 -24.27
C ASP A 251 -70.83 0.81 -23.06
N THR A 252 -70.21 1.20 -21.94
CA THR A 252 -70.58 0.81 -20.56
C THR A 252 -70.38 -0.65 -20.09
N ARG A 253 -69.20 -0.86 -19.48
CA ARG A 253 -68.94 -1.34 -18.09
C ARG A 253 -69.49 -2.67 -17.53
N LEU A 254 -68.63 -3.24 -16.66
CA LEU A 254 -68.86 -3.96 -15.39
C LEU A 254 -68.99 -5.50 -15.37
N SER A 255 -68.60 -6.04 -14.20
CA SER A 255 -68.19 -7.41 -13.92
C SER A 255 -69.34 -8.36 -13.55
N SER A 256 -69.11 -9.68 -13.65
CA SER A 256 -69.10 -10.60 -12.47
C SER A 256 -68.85 -12.07 -12.87
N ASP A 257 -68.67 -12.93 -11.86
CA ASP A 257 -68.23 -14.34 -11.92
C ASP A 257 -69.25 -15.33 -12.54
N GLY A 258 -68.80 -16.50 -12.99
CA GLY A 258 -69.71 -17.48 -13.65
C GLY A 258 -69.13 -18.87 -14.01
N ALA A 259 -68.56 -19.56 -13.02
CA ALA A 259 -68.03 -20.94 -12.96
C ALA A 259 -68.54 -22.08 -13.91
N SER A 260 -67.69 -23.12 -13.99
CA SER A 260 -67.98 -24.55 -14.30
C SER A 260 -68.22 -24.93 -15.79
N THR A 261 -67.97 -26.15 -16.28
CA THR A 261 -67.44 -27.44 -15.74
C THR A 261 -66.69 -28.19 -16.90
N ASP A 262 -66.16 -29.43 -16.88
CA ASP A 262 -66.25 -30.61 -15.98
C ASP A 262 -65.01 -31.56 -16.09
N LYS A 263 -64.86 -32.47 -15.10
CA LYS A 263 -64.03 -33.71 -15.03
C LYS A 263 -62.50 -33.54 -14.90
N THR A 264 -61.85 -33.69 -13.73
CA THR A 264 -61.72 -34.84 -12.77
C THR A 264 -60.86 -36.02 -13.26
N CYS A 265 -60.00 -36.70 -12.48
CA CYS A 265 -59.26 -36.46 -11.20
C CYS A 265 -58.01 -37.43 -11.22
N VAL A 266 -57.22 -37.84 -10.21
CA VAL A 266 -57.31 -37.98 -8.72
C VAL A 266 -55.89 -37.92 -8.09
N GLU A 267 -55.82 -37.41 -6.84
CA GLU A 267 -54.90 -37.58 -5.68
C GLU A 267 -53.86 -38.75 -5.61
N GLU A 268 -52.88 -38.81 -4.68
CA GLU A 268 -52.04 -37.82 -3.94
C GLU A 268 -50.92 -38.56 -3.12
N ALA A 269 -49.91 -37.80 -2.67
CA ALA A 269 -49.10 -37.92 -1.42
C ALA A 269 -48.22 -39.15 -1.01
N ASP A 270 -47.12 -38.78 -0.31
CA ASP A 270 -46.50 -39.36 0.90
C ASP A 270 -45.35 -40.43 0.96
N GLU A 271 -44.45 -40.10 1.90
CA GLU A 271 -43.50 -40.84 2.78
C GLU A 271 -42.46 -41.90 2.34
N LEU A 272 -41.26 -41.73 2.94
CA LEU A 272 -40.29 -42.70 3.49
C LEU A 272 -40.11 -44.12 2.88
N GLY A 273 -38.88 -44.43 2.42
CA GLY A 273 -38.44 -45.81 2.09
C GLY A 273 -36.92 -46.01 2.14
N SER A 274 -36.45 -47.25 2.32
CA SER A 274 -35.01 -47.59 2.43
C SER A 274 -34.66 -48.96 1.80
N LEU A 275 -33.35 -49.31 1.81
CA LEU A 275 -32.66 -50.56 1.35
C LEU A 275 -31.87 -50.37 0.03
N VAL A 276 -30.57 -50.70 -0.15
CA VAL A 276 -29.58 -51.64 0.45
C VAL A 276 -29.77 -53.10 0.00
N LYS A 277 -29.02 -53.60 -1.01
CA LYS A 277 -27.72 -54.37 -0.98
C LYS A 277 -27.47 -55.03 -2.37
N PRO A 278 -26.39 -55.82 -2.65
CA PRO A 278 -25.12 -56.11 -1.94
C PRO A 278 -23.87 -55.72 -2.80
N PRO A 279 -22.60 -56.21 -2.64
CA PRO A 279 -22.15 -57.62 -2.70
C PRO A 279 -21.25 -58.08 -1.51
N THR A 280 -20.50 -59.19 -1.67
CA THR A 280 -20.12 -60.13 -0.60
C THR A 280 -18.62 -60.30 -0.29
N LYS A 281 -18.34 -60.48 1.02
CA LYS A 281 -17.37 -61.44 1.65
C LYS A 281 -15.84 -61.34 1.39
N LYS A 282 -15.09 -61.16 2.50
CA LYS A 282 -13.65 -61.47 2.71
C LYS A 282 -13.42 -63.01 2.84
N PRO A 283 -12.18 -63.56 2.85
CA PRO A 283 -11.53 -63.84 4.17
C PRO A 283 -9.98 -64.10 4.28
N LYS A 284 -9.35 -63.54 5.35
CA LYS A 284 -8.25 -64.14 6.21
C LYS A 284 -6.85 -64.35 5.53
N ARG A 285 -5.66 -64.47 6.19
CA ARG A 285 -5.14 -64.63 7.59
C ARG A 285 -3.62 -64.17 7.62
N ARG A 286 -2.65 -64.35 8.57
CA ARG A 286 -2.43 -64.99 9.91
C ARG A 286 -1.10 -64.50 10.62
N LEU A 287 -1.18 -63.72 11.72
CA LEU A 287 -0.15 -63.56 12.82
C LEU A 287 1.26 -62.95 12.48
N ALA A 288 2.11 -62.44 13.42
CA ALA A 288 2.10 -62.28 14.90
C ALA A 288 2.77 -60.93 15.33
N ALA A 289 2.32 -60.18 16.36
CA ALA A 289 2.78 -60.11 17.78
C ALA A 289 4.16 -59.41 18.00
N ILE A 290 4.47 -58.60 19.06
CA ILE A 290 4.33 -58.77 20.54
C ILE A 290 4.42 -57.39 21.31
N ILE A 291 3.60 -57.18 22.38
CA ILE A 291 3.75 -56.31 23.62
C ILE A 291 4.12 -54.80 23.47
N SER A 292 3.74 -53.81 24.31
CA SER A 292 2.97 -53.66 25.59
C SER A 292 1.96 -52.49 25.47
N ALA A 293 0.70 -52.57 25.90
CA ALA A 293 0.16 -52.68 27.27
C ALA A 293 0.19 -51.36 28.09
N SER A 294 -0.98 -50.74 28.27
CA SER A 294 -1.23 -49.60 29.17
C SER A 294 -2.57 -49.80 29.90
N LEU A 295 -2.63 -49.46 31.20
CA LEU A 295 -3.74 -49.82 32.10
C LEU A 295 -4.70 -48.66 32.36
N ARG A 296 -5.99 -48.94 32.28
CA ARG A 296 -7.08 -48.00 32.65
C ARG A 296 -7.38 -48.10 34.15
N ARG A 297 -7.79 -47.00 34.78
CA ARG A 297 -8.75 -47.02 35.88
C ARG A 297 -9.84 -45.98 35.68
N THR A 298 -11.04 -46.35 36.10
CA THR A 298 -12.30 -45.60 35.99
C THR A 298 -12.68 -44.97 37.33
N CYS A 299 -13.53 -43.94 37.32
CA CYS A 299 -14.42 -43.67 38.45
C CYS A 299 -15.72 -43.00 37.98
N SER A 300 -16.76 -43.03 38.81
CA SER A 300 -18.16 -42.80 38.41
C SER A 300 -18.76 -41.49 38.95
N LYS A 301 -19.82 -41.02 38.27
CA LYS A 301 -20.68 -39.90 38.70
C LYS A 301 -21.48 -40.25 39.97
N LYS A 302 -21.78 -39.25 40.84
CA LYS A 302 -23.10 -39.12 41.51
C LYS A 302 -23.34 -37.69 42.07
N HIS A 303 -24.63 -37.38 42.27
CA HIS A 303 -25.23 -36.04 42.34
C HIS A 303 -24.93 -35.18 43.58
N LYS A 304 -25.15 -33.85 43.42
CA LYS A 304 -26.08 -33.10 44.27
C LYS A 304 -26.88 -32.07 43.44
N LYS A 305 -27.94 -31.48 44.00
CA LYS A 305 -28.98 -30.72 43.29
C LYS A 305 -28.91 -29.20 43.50
N SER A 306 -29.18 -28.45 42.42
CA SER A 306 -30.15 -27.34 42.29
C SER A 306 -30.21 -26.22 43.34
N LEU A 307 -29.97 -24.99 42.88
CA LEU A 307 -30.80 -23.80 43.14
C LEU A 307 -30.67 -22.84 41.93
N THR A 308 -31.69 -22.01 41.67
CA THR A 308 -31.89 -21.28 40.41
C THR A 308 -31.41 -19.82 40.45
N PRO A 309 -30.93 -19.25 39.33
CA PRO A 309 -30.73 -17.81 39.18
C PRO A 309 -32.05 -17.08 38.88
N PRO A 310 -32.13 -15.76 39.08
CA PRO A 310 -33.19 -14.94 38.50
C PRO A 310 -32.98 -14.76 36.98
N THR A 311 -34.08 -14.71 36.24
CA THR A 311 -34.12 -14.39 34.81
C THR A 311 -34.04 -12.88 34.60
N ASP A 312 -33.36 -12.43 33.55
CA ASP A 312 -33.83 -11.30 32.75
C ASP A 312 -33.40 -11.47 31.28
N THR A 313 -34.11 -10.82 30.35
CA THR A 313 -34.22 -11.27 28.95
C THR A 313 -33.50 -10.39 27.93
N ALA A 314 -32.72 -11.03 27.05
CA ALA A 314 -32.36 -10.50 25.74
C ALA A 314 -32.13 -11.67 24.75
N THR A 315 -32.72 -11.59 23.56
CA THR A 315 -32.77 -12.70 22.58
C THR A 315 -31.45 -12.86 21.83
N ALA A 316 -30.91 -14.08 21.81
CA ALA A 316 -29.77 -14.43 20.97
C ALA A 316 -30.23 -14.91 19.58
N CYS A 317 -29.53 -14.49 18.52
CA CYS A 317 -29.61 -15.09 17.20
C CYS A 317 -28.18 -15.38 16.71
N GLU A 318 -27.68 -16.57 16.98
CA GLU A 318 -26.33 -16.96 16.58
C GLU A 318 -26.27 -17.22 15.06
N LYS A 319 -25.56 -16.34 14.34
CA LYS A 319 -24.93 -16.68 13.06
C LYS A 319 -23.43 -16.81 13.29
N ALA A 320 -22.83 -17.90 12.80
CA ALA A 320 -21.44 -18.23 13.06
C ALA A 320 -20.49 -17.15 12.51
N ALA A 321 -19.79 -16.45 13.41
CA ALA A 321 -18.80 -15.45 13.03
C ALA A 321 -17.51 -16.12 12.56
N SER A 322 -17.17 -15.94 11.28
CA SER A 322 -15.83 -16.22 10.75
C SER A 322 -14.78 -15.35 11.45
N PRO A 323 -13.54 -15.82 11.68
CA PRO A 323 -12.52 -15.05 12.41
C PRO A 323 -12.03 -13.82 11.64
N ALA A 324 -12.73 -12.69 11.83
CA ALA A 324 -12.31 -11.36 11.41
C ALA A 324 -11.04 -10.94 12.18
N GLY A 325 -9.87 -11.13 11.55
CA GLY A 325 -8.57 -10.82 12.17
C GLY A 325 -7.35 -10.91 11.23
N ARG A 326 -7.59 -11.04 9.91
CA ARG A 326 -6.54 -10.91 8.89
C ARG A 326 -6.54 -9.45 8.43
N ALA A 327 -5.50 -8.70 8.80
CA ALA A 327 -5.36 -7.28 8.52
C ALA A 327 -5.36 -7.05 7.00
N PHE A 328 -6.26 -6.18 6.55
CA PHE A 328 -6.87 -6.23 5.23
C PHE A 328 -7.43 -7.62 4.88
N ALA A 329 -8.77 -7.71 4.87
CA ALA A 329 -9.43 -8.72 4.06
C ALA A 329 -8.92 -8.53 2.64
N THR A 330 -8.08 -9.48 2.18
CA THR A 330 -7.38 -9.41 0.91
C THR A 330 -8.41 -9.24 -0.18
N THR A 331 -8.52 -8.00 -0.67
CA THR A 331 -9.62 -7.55 -1.51
C THR A 331 -9.45 -8.25 -2.83
N ASN A 332 -10.11 -9.41 -2.93
CA ASN A 332 -9.65 -10.46 -3.83
C ASN A 332 -9.60 -9.91 -5.25
N ILE A 333 -8.62 -10.34 -6.04
CA ILE A 333 -8.41 -9.89 -7.42
C ILE A 333 -9.70 -10.11 -8.22
N ARG A 334 -10.45 -11.17 -7.91
CA ARG A 334 -11.88 -11.41 -8.23
C ARG A 334 -12.80 -10.17 -8.22
N ASN A 335 -12.65 -9.25 -7.25
CA ASN A 335 -13.47 -8.05 -7.14
C ASN A 335 -13.26 -7.06 -8.29
N SER A 336 -12.16 -7.12 -9.06
CA SER A 336 -11.99 -6.25 -10.24
C SER A 336 -12.98 -6.58 -11.35
N ILE A 337 -13.46 -7.83 -11.42
CA ILE A 337 -14.46 -8.29 -12.38
C ILE A 337 -15.87 -7.93 -11.87
N ALA A 338 -16.11 -8.09 -10.57
CA ALA A 338 -17.39 -7.75 -9.93
C ALA A 338 -17.74 -6.24 -9.95
N LEU A 339 -16.83 -5.38 -10.40
CA LEU A 339 -17.10 -3.96 -10.67
C LEU A 339 -17.83 -3.72 -12.01
N PHE A 340 -17.83 -4.69 -12.92
CA PHE A 340 -18.41 -4.56 -14.27
C PHE A 340 -19.32 -5.76 -14.62
N PRO A 341 -20.35 -6.08 -13.81
CA PRO A 341 -21.21 -7.25 -14.04
C PRO A 341 -21.98 -7.20 -15.38
N GLU A 342 -22.16 -6.01 -15.95
CA GLU A 342 -22.78 -5.82 -17.27
C GLU A 342 -21.88 -6.24 -18.45
N LEU A 343 -20.56 -6.36 -18.23
CA LEU A 343 -19.61 -6.88 -19.23
C LEU A 343 -19.39 -8.39 -19.13
N PHE A 344 -19.86 -9.05 -18.05
CA PHE A 344 -19.49 -10.42 -17.72
C PHE A 344 -20.69 -11.22 -17.18
N ASP A 345 -21.23 -12.14 -17.98
CA ASP A 345 -22.41 -12.96 -17.67
C ASP A 345 -22.17 -14.09 -16.63
N GLY A 346 -21.12 -13.94 -15.82
CA GLY A 346 -20.85 -14.74 -14.62
C GLY A 346 -20.41 -16.19 -14.85
N LYS A 347 -20.14 -16.61 -16.09
CA LYS A 347 -19.91 -18.02 -16.47
C LYS A 347 -18.48 -18.39 -16.88
N LEU A 348 -17.58 -17.42 -17.06
CA LEU A 348 -16.20 -17.72 -17.45
C LEU A 348 -15.40 -18.27 -16.27
N ASP A 349 -15.11 -19.57 -16.32
CA ASP A 349 -14.07 -20.20 -15.52
C ASP A 349 -12.73 -20.03 -16.25
N ASN A 350 -11.90 -19.07 -15.81
CA ASN A 350 -10.58 -18.80 -16.39
C ASN A 350 -9.53 -19.91 -16.11
N SER A 351 -9.95 -21.18 -15.99
CA SER A 351 -9.09 -22.33 -15.75
C SER A 351 -8.41 -22.85 -17.04
N ILE A 352 -8.02 -21.93 -17.93
CA ILE A 352 -7.16 -22.22 -19.08
C ILE A 352 -5.78 -22.57 -18.55
N HIS A 353 -5.52 -23.86 -18.38
CA HIS A 353 -4.21 -24.37 -17.96
C HIS A 353 -3.18 -24.12 -19.05
N HIS A 354 -2.14 -23.36 -18.73
CA HIS A 354 -1.04 -23.11 -19.64
C HIS A 354 -0.12 -24.35 -19.65
N PRO A 355 0.39 -24.81 -20.81
CA PRO A 355 1.18 -26.05 -20.87
C PRO A 355 2.42 -26.02 -19.94
N GLU A 356 3.05 -24.86 -19.81
CA GLU A 356 4.19 -24.63 -18.91
C GLU A 356 3.82 -24.67 -17.42
N ASP A 357 2.55 -24.60 -17.00
CA ASP A 357 2.18 -24.74 -15.58
C ASP A 357 2.69 -26.06 -14.98
N SER A 358 2.79 -27.11 -15.81
CA SER A 358 3.31 -28.43 -15.43
C SER A 358 4.81 -28.46 -15.07
N THR A 359 5.58 -27.45 -15.48
CA THR A 359 7.01 -27.30 -15.21
C THR A 359 7.32 -26.08 -14.34
N GLU A 360 6.52 -25.02 -14.45
CA GLU A 360 6.70 -23.75 -13.75
C GLU A 360 6.01 -23.67 -12.38
N LEU A 361 5.00 -24.49 -12.08
CA LEU A 361 4.22 -24.43 -10.84
C LEU A 361 4.22 -25.75 -10.07
N TYR A 362 4.39 -25.69 -8.74
CA TYR A 362 4.17 -26.83 -7.85
C TYR A 362 3.18 -26.48 -6.74
N VAL A 363 2.06 -27.19 -6.72
CA VAL A 363 0.99 -27.10 -5.73
C VAL A 363 1.07 -28.32 -4.78
N ASP A 364 0.77 -28.14 -3.50
CA ASP A 364 0.76 -29.26 -2.54
C ASP A 364 -0.56 -30.06 -2.54
N GLN A 365 -0.60 -31.11 -1.71
CA GLN A 365 -1.77 -31.98 -1.51
C GLN A 365 -3.01 -31.24 -0.96
N ASN A 366 -2.87 -29.99 -0.53
CA ASN A 366 -3.93 -29.16 0.02
C ASN A 366 -4.43 -28.09 -0.98
N GLY A 367 -3.89 -28.07 -2.21
CA GLY A 367 -4.20 -27.06 -3.22
C GLY A 367 -3.43 -25.73 -3.06
N VAL A 368 -2.45 -25.65 -2.16
CA VAL A 368 -1.71 -24.41 -1.89
C VAL A 368 -0.43 -24.36 -2.74
N LEU A 369 -0.21 -23.26 -3.47
CA LEU A 369 0.98 -23.06 -4.29
C LEU A 369 2.26 -23.01 -3.43
N GLN A 370 3.25 -23.84 -3.75
CA GLN A 370 4.49 -23.97 -2.98
C GLN A 370 5.71 -23.44 -3.73
N LEU A 371 5.80 -23.74 -5.03
CA LEU A 371 6.88 -23.30 -5.91
C LEU A 371 6.31 -22.66 -7.18
N ALA A 372 6.99 -21.63 -7.70
CA ALA A 372 6.63 -21.00 -8.96
C ALA A 372 7.85 -20.38 -9.67
N SER A 373 7.85 -20.30 -11.00
CA SER A 373 8.68 -19.31 -11.72
C SER A 373 8.09 -17.90 -11.55
N ILE A 374 8.79 -16.83 -11.97
CA ILE A 374 8.21 -15.47 -11.94
C ILE A 374 6.98 -15.38 -12.87
N LYS A 375 7.14 -15.87 -14.12
CA LYS A 375 6.08 -15.93 -15.15
C LYS A 375 4.88 -16.73 -14.66
N GLY A 376 5.11 -17.96 -14.19
CA GLY A 376 4.09 -18.82 -13.61
C GLY A 376 3.39 -18.19 -12.39
N LEU A 377 4.12 -17.51 -11.50
CA LEU A 377 3.54 -16.86 -10.33
C LEU A 377 2.60 -15.70 -10.74
N VAL A 378 2.99 -14.89 -11.72
CA VAL A 378 2.16 -13.81 -12.28
C VAL A 378 0.95 -14.38 -13.05
N ARG A 379 1.13 -15.47 -13.80
CA ARG A 379 0.04 -16.20 -14.47
C ARG A 379 -0.97 -16.77 -13.46
N TYR A 380 -0.49 -17.40 -12.38
CA TYR A 380 -1.34 -17.93 -11.32
C TYR A 380 -2.10 -16.81 -10.58
N LEU A 381 -1.42 -15.73 -10.18
CA LEU A 381 -2.02 -14.52 -9.56
C LEU A 381 -3.07 -13.82 -10.44
N THR A 382 -3.09 -14.08 -11.75
CA THR A 382 -4.07 -13.55 -12.70
C THR A 382 -5.09 -14.59 -13.19
N SER A 383 -5.08 -15.79 -12.59
CA SER A 383 -6.01 -16.90 -12.89
C SER A 383 -7.05 -17.12 -11.77
N THR A 384 -8.14 -17.82 -12.08
CA THR A 384 -9.13 -18.27 -11.08
C THR A 384 -8.55 -19.23 -10.04
N ALA A 385 -7.47 -19.95 -10.36
CA ALA A 385 -6.84 -20.89 -9.42
C ALA A 385 -6.36 -20.21 -8.12
N SER A 386 -5.98 -18.93 -8.20
CA SER A 386 -5.52 -18.12 -7.05
C SER A 386 -6.61 -17.77 -6.02
N ASP A 387 -7.90 -17.89 -6.35
CA ASP A 387 -9.01 -17.61 -5.42
C ASP A 387 -8.97 -18.49 -4.15
N ASN A 388 -8.34 -19.67 -4.24
CA ASN A 388 -8.19 -20.59 -3.12
C ASN A 388 -7.08 -20.18 -2.13
N ASP A 389 -6.19 -19.26 -2.52
CA ASP A 389 -5.03 -18.85 -1.72
C ASP A 389 -5.06 -17.35 -1.41
N LEU A 390 -5.99 -16.99 -0.52
CA LEU A 390 -6.19 -15.62 -0.06
C LEU A 390 -4.94 -14.95 0.54
N GLU A 391 -3.89 -15.70 0.91
CA GLU A 391 -2.64 -15.10 1.40
C GLU A 391 -1.69 -14.69 0.27
N LEU A 392 -1.80 -15.28 -0.93
CA LEU A 392 -0.76 -15.21 -1.96
C LEU A 392 -0.43 -13.79 -2.43
N VAL A 393 -1.44 -12.92 -2.58
CA VAL A 393 -1.24 -11.54 -3.07
C VAL A 393 -0.43 -10.69 -2.07
N ASP A 394 -0.59 -10.96 -0.78
CA ASP A 394 0.22 -10.32 0.27
C ASP A 394 1.61 -10.96 0.36
N VAL A 395 1.69 -12.29 0.24
CA VAL A 395 2.98 -13.02 0.20
C VAL A 395 3.85 -12.52 -0.94
N PHE A 396 3.28 -12.38 -2.13
CA PHE A 396 3.94 -11.86 -3.33
C PHE A 396 4.49 -10.44 -3.10
N PHE A 397 3.63 -9.46 -2.81
CA PHE A 397 4.09 -8.07 -2.73
C PHE A 397 4.99 -7.78 -1.52
N LEU A 398 4.83 -8.50 -0.40
CA LEU A 398 5.72 -8.36 0.76
C LEU A 398 7.06 -9.10 0.60
N THR A 399 7.25 -9.92 -0.44
CA THR A 399 8.48 -10.73 -0.58
C THR A 399 9.12 -10.81 -1.96
N PHE A 400 8.54 -10.27 -3.04
CA PHE A 400 9.15 -10.39 -4.37
C PHE A 400 10.58 -9.84 -4.45
N ARG A 401 10.90 -8.77 -3.71
CA ARG A 401 12.24 -8.14 -3.69
C ARG A 401 13.35 -9.04 -3.09
N TYR A 402 13.01 -10.18 -2.50
CA TYR A 402 13.97 -11.22 -2.11
C TYR A 402 14.33 -12.21 -3.24
N PHE A 403 13.63 -12.17 -4.39
CA PHE A 403 13.83 -13.13 -5.50
C PHE A 403 13.69 -12.53 -6.92
N ALA A 404 13.20 -11.30 -7.06
CA ALA A 404 13.06 -10.57 -8.32
C ALA A 404 13.35 -9.08 -8.11
N THR A 405 13.81 -8.38 -9.15
CA THR A 405 13.88 -6.91 -9.15
C THR A 405 12.54 -6.31 -9.59
N PRO A 406 12.24 -5.05 -9.23
CA PRO A 406 11.07 -4.34 -9.76
C PRO A 406 10.98 -4.32 -11.29
N ALA A 407 12.12 -4.21 -11.99
CA ALA A 407 12.16 -4.27 -13.46
C ALA A 407 11.67 -5.64 -13.99
N LEU A 408 12.31 -6.74 -13.56
CA LEU A 408 11.93 -8.09 -13.96
C LEU A 408 10.46 -8.42 -13.63
N LEU A 409 9.92 -7.84 -12.55
CA LEU A 409 8.52 -8.04 -12.19
C LEU A 409 7.56 -7.22 -13.05
N LEU A 410 7.91 -5.98 -13.39
CA LEU A 410 7.12 -5.16 -14.32
C LEU A 410 7.11 -5.79 -15.72
N ASP A 411 8.26 -6.28 -16.20
CA ASP A 411 8.37 -6.96 -17.48
C ASP A 411 7.45 -8.20 -17.52
N ALA A 412 7.48 -9.06 -16.48
CA ALA A 412 6.58 -10.21 -16.36
C ALA A 412 5.09 -9.83 -16.30
N PHE A 413 4.74 -8.68 -15.72
CA PHE A 413 3.36 -8.16 -15.77
C PHE A 413 2.97 -7.68 -17.16
N ILE A 414 3.86 -7.02 -17.90
CA ILE A 414 3.62 -6.55 -19.27
C ILE A 414 3.55 -7.73 -20.25
N GLU A 415 4.38 -8.75 -20.08
CA GLU A 415 4.28 -10.02 -20.81
C GLU A 415 2.92 -10.68 -20.58
N ARG A 416 2.49 -10.87 -19.32
CA ARG A 416 1.17 -11.44 -19.01
C ARG A 416 0.00 -10.58 -19.53
N TYR A 417 0.17 -9.27 -19.63
CA TYR A 417 -0.84 -8.37 -20.18
C TYR A 417 -1.01 -8.51 -21.71
N ARG A 418 0.10 -8.81 -22.40
CA ARG A 418 0.18 -8.92 -23.87
C ARG A 418 0.19 -10.37 -24.36
N GLU A 419 0.01 -11.33 -23.45
CA GLU A 419 -0.03 -12.77 -23.73
C GLU A 419 -1.19 -13.10 -24.67
N ALA A 420 -0.88 -13.73 -25.81
CA ALA A 420 -1.90 -14.24 -26.72
C ALA A 420 -2.56 -15.49 -26.11
N LEU A 421 -3.88 -15.60 -26.26
CA LEU A 421 -4.61 -16.79 -25.84
C LEU A 421 -4.55 -17.90 -26.92
N PRO A 422 -4.71 -19.17 -26.53
CA PRO A 422 -4.72 -20.29 -27.48
C PRO A 422 -5.80 -20.18 -28.57
N ASP A 423 -5.48 -20.70 -29.76
CA ASP A 423 -6.34 -20.66 -30.97
C ASP A 423 -7.58 -21.58 -30.91
N ASP A 424 -7.80 -22.32 -29.81
CA ASP A 424 -8.95 -23.23 -29.64
C ASP A 424 -10.20 -22.56 -29.04
N LEU A 425 -10.09 -21.29 -28.63
CA LEU A 425 -11.19 -20.46 -28.17
C LEU A 425 -11.91 -19.75 -29.33
N SER A 426 -13.20 -19.41 -29.15
CA SER A 426 -13.87 -18.49 -30.07
C SER A 426 -13.30 -17.06 -29.92
N PRO A 427 -13.35 -16.21 -30.97
CA PRO A 427 -12.83 -14.84 -30.89
C PRO A 427 -13.44 -14.03 -29.74
N ASP A 428 -14.74 -14.19 -29.49
CA ASP A 428 -15.44 -13.50 -28.41
C ASP A 428 -15.00 -14.02 -27.03
N GLN A 429 -14.86 -15.35 -26.86
CA GLN A 429 -14.40 -15.94 -25.61
C GLN A 429 -12.95 -15.56 -25.30
N ALA A 430 -12.08 -15.55 -26.32
CA ALA A 430 -10.70 -15.08 -26.20
C ALA A 430 -10.64 -13.58 -25.85
N HIS A 431 -11.52 -12.74 -26.41
CA HIS A 431 -11.58 -11.33 -26.06
C HIS A 431 -11.94 -11.12 -24.58
N ILE A 432 -12.96 -11.82 -24.07
CA ILE A 432 -13.41 -11.70 -22.67
C ILE A 432 -12.36 -12.25 -21.69
N GLU A 433 -11.72 -13.39 -22.01
CA GLU A 433 -10.59 -13.92 -21.22
C GLU A 433 -9.39 -12.98 -21.20
N SER A 434 -9.03 -12.37 -22.34
CA SER A 434 -7.95 -11.39 -22.40
C SER A 434 -8.27 -10.16 -21.54
N LEU A 435 -9.50 -9.64 -21.62
CA LEU A 435 -9.97 -8.53 -20.79
C LEU A 435 -9.93 -8.88 -19.29
N HIS A 436 -10.32 -10.10 -18.89
CA HIS A 436 -10.18 -10.57 -17.52
C HIS A 436 -8.71 -10.54 -17.04
N ILE A 437 -7.78 -11.09 -17.83
CA ILE A 437 -6.35 -11.10 -17.48
C ILE A 437 -5.82 -9.66 -17.35
N LYS A 438 -6.12 -8.80 -18.33
CA LYS A 438 -5.71 -7.39 -18.36
C LYS A 438 -6.25 -6.59 -17.16
N LEU A 439 -7.52 -6.78 -16.79
CA LEU A 439 -8.12 -6.19 -15.58
C LEU A 439 -7.40 -6.63 -14.30
N ARG A 440 -7.09 -7.93 -14.18
CA ARG A 440 -6.39 -8.48 -13.01
C ARG A 440 -4.95 -7.96 -12.91
N VAL A 441 -4.21 -7.88 -14.02
CA VAL A 441 -2.87 -7.26 -14.07
C VAL A 441 -2.93 -5.79 -13.67
N ALA A 442 -3.84 -5.00 -14.25
CA ALA A 442 -3.98 -3.59 -13.88
C ALA A 442 -4.34 -3.39 -12.40
N ARG A 443 -5.15 -4.30 -11.83
CA ARG A 443 -5.46 -4.27 -10.39
C ARG A 443 -4.25 -4.61 -9.51
N LEU A 444 -3.41 -5.56 -9.93
CA LEU A 444 -2.15 -5.88 -9.25
C LEU A 444 -1.16 -4.72 -9.31
N LEU A 445 -0.95 -4.12 -10.49
CA LEU A 445 -0.11 -2.93 -10.66
C LEU A 445 -0.64 -1.75 -9.82
N HIS A 446 -1.95 -1.53 -9.76
CA HIS A 446 -2.53 -0.51 -8.87
C HIS A 446 -2.28 -0.81 -7.39
N LYS A 447 -2.44 -2.07 -6.94
CA LYS A 447 -2.14 -2.48 -5.56
C LYS A 447 -0.65 -2.26 -5.23
N TRP A 448 0.25 -2.48 -6.18
CA TRP A 448 1.67 -2.18 -6.02
C TRP A 448 1.88 -0.69 -5.70
N VAL A 449 1.44 0.22 -6.58
CA VAL A 449 1.69 1.67 -6.39
C VAL A 449 0.94 2.24 -5.16
N ASP A 450 -0.29 1.82 -4.88
CA ASP A 450 -1.09 2.32 -3.74
C ASP A 450 -0.60 1.79 -2.38
N LEU A 451 -0.21 0.51 -2.28
CA LEU A 451 0.05 -0.16 -1.00
C LEU A 451 1.50 -0.58 -0.77
N HIS A 452 2.18 -1.11 -1.78
CA HIS A 452 3.45 -1.84 -1.61
C HIS A 452 4.67 -1.15 -2.26
N TRP A 453 4.50 0.08 -2.72
CA TRP A 453 5.55 0.85 -3.37
C TRP A 453 6.67 1.24 -2.40
N ARG A 454 7.92 1.05 -2.79
CA ARG A 454 9.10 1.44 -2.03
C ARG A 454 9.95 2.39 -2.86
N HIS A 455 10.07 3.66 -2.47
CA HIS A 455 10.74 4.68 -3.31
C HIS A 455 12.17 4.26 -3.70
N SER A 456 12.94 3.77 -2.73
CA SER A 456 14.33 3.29 -2.87
C SER A 456 14.51 2.15 -3.87
N ASP A 457 13.46 1.37 -4.12
CA ASP A 457 13.55 0.10 -4.85
C ASP A 457 12.85 0.23 -6.21
N ASP A 458 11.66 0.83 -6.22
CA ASP A 458 10.73 0.82 -7.36
C ASP A 458 10.82 2.09 -8.24
N HIS A 459 11.45 3.19 -7.79
CA HIS A 459 11.52 4.43 -8.59
C HIS A 459 12.15 4.20 -9.97
N ALA A 460 13.09 3.25 -10.09
CA ALA A 460 13.70 2.84 -11.36
C ALA A 460 12.71 2.34 -12.43
N ILE A 461 11.52 1.84 -12.04
CA ILE A 461 10.47 1.42 -12.99
C ILE A 461 9.38 2.48 -13.20
N PHE A 462 9.44 3.61 -12.50
CA PHE A 462 8.36 4.61 -12.48
C PHE A 462 8.02 5.15 -13.88
N ALA A 463 9.05 5.48 -14.68
CA ALA A 463 8.86 5.98 -16.04
C ALA A 463 8.23 4.91 -16.97
N THR A 464 8.70 3.66 -16.91
CA THR A 464 8.20 2.54 -17.72
C THR A 464 6.75 2.20 -17.38
N LEU A 465 6.42 2.12 -16.08
CA LEU A 465 5.07 1.86 -15.60
C LEU A 465 4.12 3.01 -15.94
N THR A 466 4.59 4.26 -15.86
CA THR A 466 3.82 5.45 -16.27
C THR A 466 3.55 5.44 -17.77
N GLN A 467 4.55 5.14 -18.61
CA GLN A 467 4.35 4.99 -20.05
C GLN A 467 3.29 3.91 -20.34
N PHE A 468 3.45 2.71 -19.79
CA PHE A 468 2.53 1.58 -19.97
C PHE A 468 1.09 1.89 -19.51
N ALA A 469 0.93 2.67 -18.43
CA ALA A 469 -0.37 3.11 -17.94
C ALA A 469 -1.08 4.09 -18.89
N PHE A 470 -0.33 4.94 -19.60
CA PHE A 470 -0.85 5.92 -20.56
C PHE A 470 -0.83 5.47 -22.04
N SER A 471 -0.19 4.34 -22.37
CA SER A 471 -0.34 3.67 -23.66
C SER A 471 -1.39 2.57 -23.58
N ASP A 472 -1.02 1.42 -23.01
CA ASP A 472 -1.77 0.17 -23.08
C ASP A 472 -3.00 0.23 -22.16
N LEU A 473 -2.80 0.51 -20.87
CA LEU A 473 -3.90 0.42 -19.89
C LEU A 473 -5.04 1.40 -20.17
N SER A 474 -4.74 2.59 -20.70
CA SER A 474 -5.75 3.60 -21.05
C SER A 474 -6.43 3.38 -22.41
N GLN A 475 -5.95 2.45 -23.24
CA GLN A 475 -6.58 2.07 -24.51
C GLN A 475 -7.42 0.80 -24.36
N ASP A 476 -6.91 -0.18 -23.63
CA ASP A 476 -7.48 -1.53 -23.54
C ASP A 476 -8.51 -1.73 -22.40
N LEU A 477 -8.59 -0.80 -21.42
CA LEU A 477 -9.42 -0.97 -20.22
C LEU A 477 -10.42 0.19 -19.98
N PRO A 478 -11.56 -0.10 -19.31
CA PRO A 478 -12.49 0.94 -18.84
C PRO A 478 -11.79 2.07 -18.08
N ARG A 479 -12.24 3.30 -18.32
CA ARG A 479 -11.67 4.54 -17.76
C ARG A 479 -11.63 4.51 -16.23
N GLU A 480 -12.59 3.83 -15.63
CA GLU A 480 -12.79 3.67 -14.19
C GLU A 480 -11.68 2.81 -13.55
N VAL A 481 -11.00 1.98 -14.34
CA VAL A 481 -9.85 1.16 -13.91
C VAL A 481 -8.54 1.85 -14.24
N SER A 482 -8.37 2.30 -15.48
CA SER A 482 -7.12 2.93 -15.93
C SER A 482 -6.85 4.27 -15.21
N SER A 483 -7.89 5.05 -14.90
CA SER A 483 -7.73 6.27 -14.09
C SER A 483 -7.29 6.01 -12.65
N GLN A 484 -7.59 4.85 -12.03
CA GLN A 484 -7.14 4.55 -10.66
C GLN A 484 -5.61 4.46 -10.58
N ILE A 485 -5.00 3.70 -11.49
CA ILE A 485 -3.54 3.56 -11.54
C ILE A 485 -2.87 4.86 -12.02
N ILE A 486 -3.42 5.54 -13.03
CA ILE A 486 -2.92 6.83 -13.51
C ILE A 486 -2.94 7.90 -12.41
N ASN A 487 -4.04 8.04 -11.66
CA ASN A 487 -4.13 9.01 -10.55
C ASN A 487 -3.18 8.62 -9.41
N THR A 488 -3.01 7.33 -9.12
CA THR A 488 -2.08 6.88 -8.06
C THR A 488 -0.62 7.12 -8.45
N LEU A 489 -0.25 6.92 -9.73
CA LEU A 489 1.05 7.31 -10.28
C LEU A 489 1.25 8.83 -10.30
N HIS A 490 0.20 9.61 -10.60
CA HIS A 490 0.25 11.08 -10.49
C HIS A 490 0.50 11.54 -9.04
N HIS A 491 -0.18 10.93 -8.06
CA HIS A 491 0.10 11.23 -6.65
C HIS A 491 1.52 10.82 -6.24
N ALA A 492 2.04 9.72 -6.80
CA ALA A 492 3.41 9.30 -6.57
C ALA A 492 4.45 10.28 -7.18
N ALA A 493 4.19 10.85 -8.36
CA ALA A 493 5.04 11.88 -8.98
C ALA A 493 5.05 13.21 -8.21
N CYS A 494 3.91 13.61 -7.62
CA CYS A 494 3.81 14.83 -6.80
C CYS A 494 4.48 14.68 -5.42
N ALA A 495 4.75 13.46 -4.95
CA ALA A 495 5.38 13.20 -3.67
C ALA A 495 6.90 13.02 -3.84
N LYS A 496 7.71 13.77 -3.07
CA LYS A 496 9.18 13.70 -3.13
C LYS A 496 9.72 12.28 -2.95
N GLU A 497 9.14 11.53 -2.01
CA GLU A 497 9.45 10.12 -1.74
C GLU A 497 8.14 9.36 -1.49
N HIS A 498 7.41 9.02 -2.57
CA HIS A 498 6.21 8.17 -2.45
C HIS A 498 6.56 6.80 -1.88
N ASN A 499 5.87 6.38 -0.82
CA ASN A 499 5.89 5.02 -0.30
C ASN A 499 4.46 4.53 -0.09
N GLY A 500 4.24 3.23 -0.28
CA GLY A 500 2.90 2.62 -0.29
C GLY A 500 2.18 2.73 1.06
N ARG A 501 0.88 3.03 1.02
CA ARG A 501 0.06 3.32 2.20
C ARG A 501 -0.41 2.08 2.97
N ARG A 502 0.28 0.94 2.83
CA ARG A 502 -0.11 -0.31 3.48
C ARG A 502 -0.13 -0.20 5.01
N LEU A 503 0.96 0.27 5.62
CA LEU A 503 1.04 0.36 7.08
C LEU A 503 0.00 1.34 7.64
N GLU A 504 -0.16 2.49 6.98
CA GLU A 504 -1.19 3.51 7.30
C GLU A 504 -2.60 2.89 7.32
N LYS A 505 -2.98 2.20 6.24
CA LYS A 505 -4.28 1.55 6.13
C LYS A 505 -4.46 0.41 7.14
N THR A 506 -3.41 -0.38 7.43
CA THR A 506 -3.45 -1.40 8.49
C THR A 506 -3.73 -0.77 9.86
N ILE A 507 -3.09 0.37 10.18
CA ILE A 507 -3.35 1.10 11.43
C ILE A 507 -4.80 1.62 11.47
N GLN A 508 -5.29 2.24 10.39
CA GLN A 508 -6.68 2.71 10.28
C GLN A 508 -7.68 1.56 10.49
N SER A 509 -7.42 0.39 9.89
CA SER A 509 -8.25 -0.81 10.06
C SER A 509 -8.22 -1.39 11.48
N MET A 510 -7.23 -1.05 12.30
CA MET A 510 -7.06 -1.53 13.68
C MET A 510 -7.66 -0.57 14.73
N GLN A 511 -7.83 0.72 14.39
CA GLN A 511 -8.29 1.74 15.34
C GLN A 511 -9.81 1.76 15.57
N GLY A 512 -10.60 1.35 14.57
CA GLY A 512 -12.06 1.40 14.65
C GLY A 512 -12.64 2.82 14.67
N SER A 513 -13.92 2.95 15.02
CA SER A 513 -14.68 4.21 14.98
C SER A 513 -14.99 4.82 16.36
N SER A 514 -14.58 4.17 17.45
CA SER A 514 -14.79 4.65 18.82
C SER A 514 -13.56 5.42 19.33
N PRO A 515 -13.71 6.60 19.96
CA PRO A 515 -12.58 7.30 20.56
C PRO A 515 -12.00 6.49 21.73
N ILE A 516 -10.72 6.12 21.62
CA ILE A 516 -9.97 5.48 22.70
C ILE A 516 -9.66 6.55 23.76
N GLY A 517 -10.10 6.33 24.99
CA GLY A 517 -9.81 7.24 26.11
C GLY A 517 -8.32 7.33 26.41
N GLU A 518 -7.81 8.54 26.65
CA GLU A 518 -6.40 8.78 26.93
C GLU A 518 -5.99 8.19 28.29
N LEU A 519 -4.95 7.38 28.28
CA LEU A 519 -4.30 6.82 29.46
C LEU A 519 -3.37 7.88 30.09
N SER A 520 -3.94 8.72 30.95
CA SER A 520 -3.22 9.65 31.82
C SER A 520 -2.99 9.05 33.21
N SER A 521 -1.98 9.55 33.94
CA SER A 521 -1.83 9.35 35.39
C SER A 521 -1.73 10.70 36.08
N THR A 522 -2.59 10.93 37.07
CA THR A 522 -2.63 12.18 37.86
C THR A 522 -1.65 12.20 39.03
N TRP A 523 -0.81 11.16 39.17
CA TRP A 523 0.16 11.01 40.25
C TRP A 523 1.50 11.66 39.89
N GLU A 524 2.06 12.48 40.78
CA GLU A 524 3.35 13.14 40.57
C GLU A 524 4.47 12.53 41.44
N PRO A 525 5.67 12.26 40.88
CA PRO A 525 6.83 11.84 41.68
C PRO A 525 7.25 12.94 42.67
N ARG A 526 7.56 12.59 43.93
CA ARG A 526 8.03 13.56 44.93
C ARG A 526 9.33 14.24 44.49
N ASP A 527 10.18 13.50 43.79
CA ASP A 527 11.44 13.98 43.21
C ASP A 527 11.26 14.81 41.91
N LYS A 528 10.04 15.14 41.45
CA LYS A 528 9.78 15.90 40.19
C LYS A 528 10.69 17.12 40.00
N LYS A 529 11.00 17.89 41.06
CA LYS A 529 11.91 19.04 41.01
C LYS A 529 13.39 18.67 40.73
N ALA A 530 13.82 17.46 41.10
CA ALA A 530 15.13 16.91 40.74
C ALA A 530 15.12 16.35 39.31
N MET A 531 14.04 15.67 38.91
CA MET A 531 13.86 15.14 37.54
C MET A 531 13.96 16.26 36.49
N MET A 532 13.20 17.35 36.67
CA MET A 532 13.22 18.52 35.76
C MET A 532 14.56 19.29 35.75
N LYS A 533 15.47 19.02 36.69
CA LYS A 533 16.81 19.61 36.74
C LYS A 533 17.92 18.69 36.21
N GLY A 534 17.59 17.46 35.79
CA GLY A 534 18.60 16.46 35.43
C GLY A 534 19.36 15.87 36.62
N GLU A 535 18.89 16.07 37.86
CA GLU A 535 19.56 15.61 39.09
C GLU A 535 19.33 14.09 39.35
N PHE A 536 19.42 13.27 38.30
CA PHE A 536 18.85 11.91 38.26
C PHE A 536 19.38 10.96 39.33
N ALA A 537 20.64 11.12 39.76
CA ALA A 537 21.25 10.32 40.83
C ALA A 537 20.56 10.49 42.21
N LYS A 538 19.67 11.46 42.38
CA LYS A 538 18.88 11.64 43.61
C LYS A 538 17.59 10.81 43.63
N ILE A 539 17.12 10.34 42.48
CA ILE A 539 15.80 9.74 42.30
C ILE A 539 15.77 8.31 42.86
N LYS A 540 14.80 8.01 43.72
CA LYS A 540 14.67 6.69 44.35
C LYS A 540 13.47 5.90 43.80
N LEU A 541 13.73 4.74 43.19
CA LEU A 541 12.70 3.83 42.67
C LEU A 541 11.61 3.48 43.70
N SER A 542 11.96 3.39 44.98
CA SER A 542 10.99 3.13 46.06
C SER A 542 9.93 4.22 46.25
N GLN A 543 10.10 5.42 45.68
CA GLN A 543 9.03 6.43 45.65
C GLN A 543 7.87 6.06 44.72
N PHE A 544 8.13 5.24 43.70
CA PHE A 544 7.14 4.78 42.72
C PHE A 544 6.46 3.47 43.15
N ALA A 545 6.75 2.95 44.34
CA ALA A 545 6.19 1.69 44.86
C ALA A 545 4.73 1.82 45.38
N SER A 546 3.90 2.60 44.68
CA SER A 546 2.44 2.63 44.80
C SER A 546 1.82 2.30 43.45
N PRO A 547 0.57 1.80 43.38
CA PRO A 547 -0.06 1.45 42.10
C PRO A 547 0.02 2.57 41.06
N GLN A 548 -0.34 3.81 41.43
CA GLN A 548 -0.33 4.97 40.53
C GLN A 548 1.08 5.40 40.10
N GLY A 549 2.10 5.07 40.90
CA GLY A 549 3.50 5.26 40.56
C GLY A 549 3.94 4.23 39.51
N ILE A 550 3.56 2.95 39.69
CA ILE A 550 3.78 1.89 38.70
C ILE A 550 2.98 2.16 37.41
N ASP A 551 1.76 2.69 37.49
CA ASP A 551 0.96 3.09 36.32
C ASP A 551 1.67 4.19 35.53
N LEU A 552 2.18 5.24 36.20
CA LEU A 552 2.98 6.28 35.55
C LEU A 552 4.24 5.70 34.89
N LEU A 553 4.99 4.84 35.59
CA LEU A 553 6.16 4.18 35.02
C LEU A 553 5.80 3.30 33.81
N THR A 554 4.68 2.59 33.88
CA THR A 554 4.15 1.74 32.81
C THR A 554 3.79 2.57 31.58
N HIS A 555 3.07 3.67 31.77
CA HIS A 555 2.69 4.59 30.70
C HIS A 555 3.93 5.20 30.01
N GLN A 556 4.87 5.77 30.77
CA GLN A 556 6.03 6.46 30.17
C GLN A 556 7.03 5.51 29.52
N LEU A 557 7.25 4.30 30.08
CA LEU A 557 8.02 3.25 29.40
C LEU A 557 7.37 2.81 28.08
N THR A 558 6.05 2.75 28.04
CA THR A 558 5.29 2.40 26.82
C THR A 558 5.43 3.47 25.75
N VAL A 559 5.42 4.77 26.12
CA VAL A 559 5.70 5.86 25.17
C VAL A 559 7.12 5.76 24.60
N ILE A 560 8.15 5.61 25.44
CA ILE A 560 9.55 5.52 25.00
C ILE A 560 9.78 4.36 24.02
N LEU A 561 9.16 3.20 24.29
CA LEU A 561 9.23 2.04 23.40
C LEU A 561 8.44 2.27 22.10
N LEU A 562 7.27 2.91 22.16
CA LEU A 562 6.45 3.20 20.97
C LEU A 562 7.16 4.15 20.01
N ASP A 563 7.81 5.20 20.52
CA ASP A 563 8.62 6.13 19.72
C ASP A 563 9.68 5.37 18.89
N LYS A 564 10.39 4.43 19.55
CA LYS A 564 11.46 3.63 18.92
C LYS A 564 10.94 2.52 18.01
N TYR A 565 9.76 1.98 18.28
CA TYR A 565 9.13 0.96 17.43
C TYR A 565 8.63 1.56 16.11
N ARG A 566 8.16 2.82 16.13
CA ARG A 566 7.58 3.49 14.96
C ARG A 566 8.60 4.09 13.98
N ASP A 567 9.89 4.06 14.31
CA ASP A 567 10.97 4.65 13.50
C ASP A 567 11.40 3.77 12.29
N PHE A 568 11.11 2.46 12.35
CA PHE A 568 11.38 1.49 11.27
C PHE A 568 10.09 0.88 10.69
N GLN A 569 10.15 0.34 9.47
CA GLN A 569 9.06 -0.42 8.87
C GLN A 569 9.19 -1.94 9.16
N PRO A 570 8.07 -2.68 9.33
CA PRO A 570 8.05 -4.14 9.49
C PRO A 570 8.76 -4.92 8.37
N GLU A 571 8.62 -4.46 7.13
CA GLU A 571 9.30 -5.02 5.96
C GLU A 571 10.83 -4.89 6.09
N ASP A 572 11.30 -3.73 6.55
CA ASP A 572 12.74 -3.41 6.60
C ASP A 572 13.44 -4.10 7.77
N ALA A 573 12.75 -4.25 8.90
CA ALA A 573 13.21 -5.10 9.99
C ALA A 573 13.35 -6.57 9.55
N THR A 574 12.39 -7.06 8.77
CA THR A 574 12.42 -8.41 8.21
C THR A 574 13.58 -8.56 7.21
N ARG A 575 13.78 -7.56 6.32
CA ARG A 575 14.89 -7.53 5.35
C ARG A 575 16.23 -7.59 6.10
N PHE A 576 16.44 -6.70 7.07
CA PHE A 576 17.64 -6.64 7.90
C PHE A 576 17.98 -7.99 8.55
N TRP A 577 17.01 -8.68 9.19
CA TRP A 577 17.30 -9.99 9.82
C TRP A 577 17.53 -11.13 8.81
N VAL A 578 16.99 -11.04 7.59
CA VAL A 578 17.29 -11.99 6.50
C VAL A 578 18.72 -11.77 5.98
N GLU A 579 19.13 -10.53 5.79
CA GLU A 579 20.49 -10.16 5.36
C GLU A 579 21.51 -10.55 6.44
N GLU A 580 21.25 -10.23 7.71
CA GLU A 580 22.08 -10.60 8.87
C GLU A 580 22.23 -12.14 9.01
N ALA A 581 21.18 -12.92 8.72
CA ALA A 581 21.19 -14.37 8.84
C ALA A 581 21.76 -15.12 7.62
N THR A 582 21.82 -14.47 6.46
CA THR A 582 22.30 -15.10 5.21
C THR A 582 23.65 -14.56 4.74
N GLY A 583 24.07 -13.38 5.21
CA GLY A 583 25.25 -12.67 4.72
C GLY A 583 25.09 -12.11 3.29
N HIS A 584 23.89 -12.17 2.71
CA HIS A 584 23.59 -11.69 1.36
C HIS A 584 22.75 -10.43 1.43
N THR A 585 23.22 -9.32 0.84
CA THR A 585 22.44 -8.09 0.67
C THR A 585 21.34 -8.32 -0.37
N THR A 586 20.13 -7.84 -0.09
CA THR A 586 19.01 -7.81 -1.03
C THR A 586 19.05 -6.56 -1.91
N TYR A 587 18.19 -6.50 -2.94
CA TYR A 587 17.99 -5.27 -3.70
C TYR A 587 17.20 -4.26 -2.87
N GLY A 588 17.63 -2.98 -2.87
CA GLY A 588 17.00 -1.90 -2.10
C GLY A 588 17.55 -1.76 -0.67
N VAL A 589 18.75 -1.18 -0.54
CA VAL A 589 19.42 -1.02 0.76
C VAL A 589 18.99 0.26 1.47
N SER A 590 18.00 0.15 2.37
CA SER A 590 17.69 1.22 3.34
C SER A 590 18.78 1.23 4.43
N ASN A 591 19.84 2.01 4.21
CA ASN A 591 21.03 2.07 5.08
C ASN A 591 20.74 2.46 6.56
N ASP A 592 19.54 2.99 6.85
CA ASP A 592 19.09 3.40 8.18
C ASP A 592 18.34 2.31 8.97
N ALA A 593 17.78 1.29 8.29
CA ALA A 593 16.86 0.34 8.89
C ALA A 593 17.51 -0.50 10.01
N GLY A 594 18.70 -1.04 9.76
CA GLY A 594 19.48 -1.81 10.75
C GLY A 594 19.74 -1.03 12.05
N PRO A 595 20.31 0.20 11.98
CA PRO A 595 20.46 1.09 13.13
C PRO A 595 19.16 1.34 13.92
N LYS A 596 18.02 1.54 13.26
CA LYS A 596 16.73 1.83 13.91
C LYS A 596 16.15 0.61 14.62
N VAL A 597 16.13 -0.54 13.96
CA VAL A 597 15.70 -1.83 14.54
C VAL A 597 16.61 -2.21 15.72
N THR A 598 17.90 -1.97 15.59
CA THR A 598 18.89 -2.17 16.67
C THR A 598 18.61 -1.21 17.84
N THR A 599 18.23 0.04 17.59
CA THR A 599 17.91 1.02 18.65
C THR A 599 16.77 0.55 19.55
N TYR A 600 15.73 -0.10 18.99
CA TYR A 600 14.67 -0.72 19.81
C TYR A 600 15.19 -1.95 20.58
N ALA A 601 15.84 -2.90 19.90
CA ALA A 601 16.33 -4.14 20.51
C ALA A 601 17.35 -3.87 21.64
N SER A 602 18.26 -2.92 21.42
CA SER A 602 19.24 -2.51 22.42
C SER A 602 18.60 -1.77 23.60
N PHE A 603 17.49 -1.05 23.41
CA PHE A 603 16.74 -0.46 24.53
C PHE A 603 16.03 -1.54 25.37
N GLU A 604 15.39 -2.55 24.75
CA GLU A 604 14.86 -3.73 25.48
C GLU A 604 15.96 -4.40 26.33
N LYS A 605 17.15 -4.58 25.73
CA LYS A 605 18.30 -5.21 26.40
C LYS A 605 18.89 -4.35 27.52
N ALA A 606 19.03 -3.05 27.31
CA ALA A 606 19.54 -2.10 28.31
C ALA A 606 18.60 -2.03 29.52
N LEU A 607 17.28 -2.05 29.30
CA LEU A 607 16.26 -2.10 30.35
C LEU A 607 16.40 -3.39 31.18
N HIS A 608 16.55 -4.55 30.54
CA HIS A 608 16.81 -5.82 31.21
C HIS A 608 18.08 -5.77 32.08
N LEU A 609 19.19 -5.24 31.55
CA LEU A 609 20.46 -5.13 32.30
C LEU A 609 20.34 -4.18 33.51
N TRP A 610 19.69 -3.02 33.33
CA TRP A 610 19.42 -2.06 34.41
C TRP A 610 18.59 -2.66 35.54
N VAL A 611 17.56 -3.45 35.24
CA VAL A 611 16.74 -4.12 36.26
C VAL A 611 17.57 -5.09 37.08
N ILE A 612 18.41 -5.92 36.46
CA ILE A 612 19.26 -6.86 37.21
C ILE A 612 20.25 -6.07 38.09
N ASP A 613 20.89 -5.03 37.56
CA ASP A 613 21.85 -4.23 38.32
C ASP A 613 21.19 -3.50 39.51
N ALA A 614 19.98 -2.98 39.31
CA ALA A 614 19.15 -2.36 40.35
C ALA A 614 18.64 -3.36 41.42
N ILE A 615 18.73 -4.67 41.16
CA ILE A 615 18.49 -5.74 42.13
C ILE A 615 19.81 -6.15 42.81
N VAL A 616 20.85 -6.52 42.05
CA VAL A 616 22.12 -7.03 42.63
C VAL A 616 22.97 -5.95 43.31
N SER A 617 22.64 -4.67 43.15
CA SER A 617 23.24 -3.57 43.92
C SER A 617 22.59 -3.34 45.30
N GLU A 618 21.47 -3.99 45.63
CA GLU A 618 20.88 -3.93 46.98
C GLU A 618 21.60 -4.88 47.94
N PRO A 619 22.07 -4.42 49.12
CA PRO A 619 22.93 -5.20 50.00
C PRO A 619 22.18 -6.28 50.81
N SER A 620 20.98 -5.99 51.30
CA SER A 620 20.19 -6.92 52.13
C SER A 620 19.32 -7.86 51.30
N VAL A 621 18.93 -9.01 51.87
CA VAL A 621 18.02 -9.97 51.21
C VAL A 621 16.65 -9.34 51.03
N GLU A 622 16.22 -8.57 52.02
CA GLU A 622 14.92 -7.92 52.15
C GLU A 622 14.75 -6.82 51.09
N SER A 623 15.77 -5.98 50.87
CA SER A 623 15.74 -4.99 49.79
C SER A 623 15.74 -5.63 48.40
N ARG A 624 16.45 -6.76 48.21
CA ARG A 624 16.42 -7.51 46.95
C ARG A 624 15.04 -8.12 46.68
N VAL A 625 14.41 -8.72 47.70
CA VAL A 625 13.02 -9.21 47.62
C VAL A 625 12.09 -8.05 47.25
N ALA A 626 12.15 -6.91 47.93
CA ALA A 626 11.31 -5.75 47.64
C ALA A 626 11.51 -5.20 46.21
N LYS A 627 12.75 -5.16 45.68
CA LYS A 627 13.01 -4.80 44.27
C LYS A 627 12.41 -5.80 43.30
N VAL A 628 12.60 -7.10 43.51
CA VAL A 628 12.05 -8.15 42.65
C VAL A 628 10.52 -8.08 42.63
N GLN A 629 9.88 -7.86 43.79
CA GLN A 629 8.43 -7.69 43.89
C GLN A 629 7.93 -6.45 43.12
N PHE A 630 8.58 -5.29 43.31
CA PHE A 630 8.28 -4.05 42.59
C PHE A 630 8.40 -4.20 41.05
N PHE A 631 9.49 -4.81 40.57
CA PHE A 631 9.69 -5.02 39.14
C PHE A 631 8.75 -6.08 38.54
N LEU A 632 8.32 -7.08 39.32
CA LEU A 632 7.28 -8.04 38.88
C LEU A 632 5.89 -7.39 38.81
N ASP A 633 5.54 -6.53 39.76
CA ASP A 633 4.29 -5.74 39.68
C ASP A 633 4.30 -4.83 38.45
N TRP A 634 5.40 -4.11 38.18
CA TRP A 634 5.56 -3.30 36.98
C TRP A 634 5.52 -4.15 35.69
N ALA A 635 6.13 -5.33 35.67
CA ALA A 635 6.03 -6.26 34.53
C ALA A 635 4.58 -6.74 34.29
N GLN A 636 3.76 -6.84 35.35
CA GLN A 636 2.34 -7.21 35.24
C GLN A 636 1.50 -6.06 34.65
N GLU A 637 1.72 -4.81 35.08
CA GLU A 637 1.01 -3.66 34.50
C GLU A 637 1.38 -3.45 33.02
N CYS A 638 2.66 -3.57 32.65
CA CYS A 638 3.07 -3.59 31.24
C CYS A 638 2.35 -4.70 30.44
N HIS A 639 2.21 -5.90 30.99
CA HIS A 639 1.52 -7.02 30.33
C HIS A 639 0.02 -6.76 30.13
N LYS A 640 -0.65 -6.18 31.13
CA LYS A 640 -2.07 -5.83 31.07
C LYS A 640 -2.38 -4.86 29.91
N ILE A 641 -1.55 -3.84 29.73
CA ILE A 641 -1.67 -2.90 28.59
C ILE A 641 -0.98 -3.39 27.31
N ARG A 642 -0.67 -4.69 27.20
CA ARG A 642 -0.06 -5.32 26.01
C ARG A 642 1.31 -4.74 25.60
N ASN A 643 2.00 -4.06 26.52
CA ASN A 643 3.42 -3.73 26.37
C ASN A 643 4.26 -4.96 26.74
N TYR A 644 4.32 -5.90 25.79
CA TYR A 644 5.02 -7.16 25.94
C TYR A 644 6.54 -6.98 25.91
N ALA A 645 7.08 -5.93 25.27
CA ALA A 645 8.50 -5.58 25.34
C ALA A 645 8.94 -5.17 26.75
N GLY A 646 8.25 -4.18 27.33
CA GLY A 646 8.49 -3.74 28.71
C GLY A 646 8.27 -4.88 29.71
N SER A 647 7.18 -5.62 29.57
CA SER A 647 6.91 -6.80 30.42
C SER A 647 8.01 -7.84 30.32
N TRP A 648 8.41 -8.23 29.10
CA TRP A 648 9.49 -9.20 28.87
C TRP A 648 10.82 -8.75 29.48
N ALA A 649 11.25 -7.51 29.24
CA ALA A 649 12.51 -6.98 29.77
C ALA A 649 12.55 -6.97 31.31
N LEU A 650 11.47 -6.48 31.95
CA LEU A 650 11.33 -6.43 33.41
C LEU A 650 11.26 -7.84 34.03
N TYR A 651 10.38 -8.72 33.54
CA TYR A 651 10.22 -10.07 34.10
C TYR A 651 11.43 -10.97 33.83
N SER A 652 12.01 -10.94 32.63
CA SER A 652 13.15 -11.81 32.29
C SER A 652 14.39 -11.49 33.13
N ALA A 653 14.57 -10.24 33.57
CA ALA A 653 15.55 -9.88 34.57
C ALA A 653 15.23 -10.53 35.92
N CYS A 654 14.00 -10.36 36.44
CA CYS A 654 13.51 -10.95 37.70
C CYS A 654 13.46 -12.50 37.75
N ASP A 655 13.66 -13.18 36.62
CA ASP A 655 13.73 -14.65 36.53
C ASP A 655 15.15 -15.19 36.28
N ARG A 656 16.20 -14.34 36.27
CA ARG A 656 17.61 -14.81 36.26
C ARG A 656 18.08 -15.22 37.66
N HIS A 657 17.55 -16.33 38.16
CA HIS A 657 17.88 -16.93 39.47
C HIS A 657 19.39 -17.12 39.71
N SER A 658 20.17 -17.39 38.66
CA SER A 658 21.63 -17.51 38.73
C SER A 658 22.39 -16.22 39.07
N LEU A 659 21.76 -15.05 38.88
CA LEU A 659 22.31 -13.73 39.21
C LEU A 659 21.63 -13.12 40.44
N ILE A 660 20.32 -13.28 40.57
CA ILE A 660 19.51 -12.73 41.67
C ILE A 660 19.61 -13.59 42.95
N GLY A 661 19.85 -14.89 42.79
CA GLY A 661 19.99 -15.89 43.86
C GLY A 661 18.73 -16.73 44.05
N ASN A 662 18.88 -18.06 43.92
CA ASN A 662 17.82 -19.08 44.07
C ASN A 662 17.09 -19.08 45.44
N SER A 663 17.53 -18.28 46.42
CA SER A 663 17.05 -18.28 47.81
C SER A 663 16.24 -17.04 48.20
N LEU A 664 15.84 -16.19 47.24
CA LEU A 664 14.93 -15.07 47.53
C LEU A 664 13.48 -15.57 47.66
N ASN A 665 13.03 -15.73 48.90
CA ASN A 665 11.62 -15.99 49.21
C ASN A 665 10.78 -14.73 48.91
N ILE A 666 10.10 -14.70 47.77
CA ILE A 666 9.16 -13.62 47.41
C ILE A 666 7.72 -14.01 47.79
N GLY A 667 6.87 -13.03 48.07
CA GLY A 667 5.48 -13.30 48.43
C GLY A 667 4.72 -14.04 47.34
N ALA A 668 3.80 -14.94 47.72
CA ALA A 668 3.11 -15.85 46.79
C ALA A 668 2.43 -15.16 45.59
N LYS A 669 1.88 -13.95 45.78
CA LYS A 669 1.34 -13.09 44.71
C LYS A 669 2.37 -12.84 43.59
N HIS A 670 3.62 -12.58 43.96
CA HIS A 670 4.69 -12.24 43.02
C HIS A 670 5.28 -13.48 42.34
N ASP A 671 5.31 -14.64 43.02
CA ASP A 671 5.66 -15.90 42.36
C ASP A 671 4.57 -16.39 41.40
N GLU A 672 3.28 -16.09 41.66
CA GLU A 672 2.19 -16.30 40.70
C GLU A 672 2.38 -15.43 39.44
N ILE A 673 2.68 -14.13 39.60
CA ILE A 673 3.01 -13.23 38.49
C ILE A 673 4.20 -13.76 37.68
N ARG A 674 5.30 -14.14 38.35
CA ARG A 674 6.49 -14.73 37.72
C ARG A 674 6.14 -15.99 36.92
N LEU A 675 5.37 -16.91 37.50
CA LEU A 675 4.97 -18.16 36.85
C LEU A 675 4.08 -17.90 35.63
N TYR A 676 3.12 -16.99 35.75
CA TYR A 676 2.24 -16.59 34.64
C TYR A 676 3.04 -16.01 33.46
N LEU A 677 3.94 -15.06 33.71
CA LEU A 677 4.78 -14.46 32.65
C LEU A 677 5.77 -15.49 32.05
N ARG A 678 6.33 -16.39 32.87
CA ARG A 678 7.17 -17.52 32.38
C ARG A 678 6.42 -18.46 31.45
N LEU A 679 5.15 -18.76 31.74
CA LEU A 679 4.32 -19.60 30.88
C LEU A 679 3.93 -18.87 29.58
N PHE A 680 3.63 -17.58 29.65
CA PHE A 680 3.26 -16.75 28.50
C PHE A 680 4.41 -16.61 27.49
N PHE A 681 5.61 -16.24 27.97
CA PHE A 681 6.82 -16.07 27.16
C PHE A 681 7.63 -17.37 26.99
N SER A 682 7.04 -18.55 27.21
CA SER A 682 7.79 -19.81 27.29
C SER A 682 8.51 -20.17 25.97
N PRO A 683 9.85 -20.31 25.95
CA PRO A 683 10.56 -20.73 24.75
C PRO A 683 10.27 -22.19 24.37
N LEU A 684 9.88 -23.03 25.33
CA LEU A 684 9.62 -24.46 25.16
C LEU A 684 8.51 -24.75 24.14
N ASN A 685 7.50 -23.88 24.05
CA ASN A 685 6.41 -23.98 23.08
C ASN A 685 6.54 -22.99 21.91
N ARG A 686 7.74 -22.42 21.69
CA ARG A 686 8.02 -21.33 20.73
C ARG A 686 7.18 -20.07 21.01
N MET A 687 7.00 -19.72 22.29
CA MET A 687 6.25 -18.55 22.77
C MET A 687 4.80 -18.52 22.25
N LYS A 688 4.14 -19.69 22.19
CA LYS A 688 2.82 -19.87 21.56
C LYS A 688 1.77 -18.90 22.10
N SER A 689 1.66 -18.76 23.42
CA SER A 689 0.68 -17.87 24.05
C SER A 689 0.91 -16.39 23.71
N TYR A 690 2.16 -15.99 23.52
CA TYR A 690 2.53 -14.66 23.05
C TYR A 690 2.19 -14.45 21.55
N LYS A 691 2.47 -15.44 20.68
CA LYS A 691 2.03 -15.40 19.26
C LYS A 691 0.52 -15.24 19.15
N GLU A 692 -0.25 -16.05 19.88
CA GLU A 692 -1.71 -15.95 19.94
C GLU A 692 -2.20 -14.60 20.47
N ALA A 693 -1.46 -13.97 21.39
CA ALA A 693 -1.82 -12.66 21.94
C ALA A 693 -1.59 -11.50 20.97
N ILE A 694 -0.58 -11.56 20.10
CA ILE A 694 -0.42 -10.62 18.97
C ILE A 694 -1.54 -10.86 17.95
N GLN A 695 -1.69 -12.11 17.48
CA GLN A 695 -2.59 -12.46 16.37
C GLN A 695 -4.07 -12.15 16.64
N LYS A 696 -4.50 -12.22 17.91
CA LYS A 696 -5.86 -11.79 18.33
C LYS A 696 -6.15 -10.31 18.13
N SER A 697 -5.14 -9.48 17.84
CA SER A 697 -5.32 -8.09 17.34
C SER A 697 -6.14 -7.18 18.27
N LEU A 698 -6.07 -7.40 19.59
CA LEU A 698 -6.89 -6.72 20.60
C LEU A 698 -6.36 -5.31 20.96
N GLY A 699 -6.27 -4.43 19.97
CA GLY A 699 -5.82 -3.05 20.11
C GLY A 699 -4.29 -2.87 20.18
N PRO A 700 -3.81 -1.69 20.65
CA PRO A 700 -2.39 -1.34 20.72
C PRO A 700 -1.56 -2.43 21.39
N THR A 701 -0.37 -2.69 20.85
CA THR A 701 0.48 -3.83 21.24
C THR A 701 1.94 -3.50 20.98
N LEU A 702 2.79 -3.47 22.02
CA LEU A 702 4.24 -3.33 21.84
C LEU A 702 4.95 -4.70 21.97
N PRO A 703 5.57 -5.21 20.90
CA PRO A 703 6.14 -6.55 20.90
C PRO A 703 7.62 -6.57 21.29
N THR A 704 8.07 -7.67 21.91
CA THR A 704 9.51 -7.96 22.04
C THR A 704 10.03 -8.59 20.75
N LEU A 705 11.16 -8.10 20.23
CA LEU A 705 11.67 -8.53 18.92
C LEU A 705 12.24 -9.95 18.91
N VAL A 706 12.50 -10.54 20.09
CA VAL A 706 13.01 -11.91 20.27
C VAL A 706 12.20 -12.93 19.46
N LEU A 707 10.87 -12.74 19.39
CA LEU A 707 9.95 -13.59 18.66
C LEU A 707 10.18 -13.54 17.14
N PHE A 708 10.18 -12.33 16.57
CA PHE A 708 10.24 -12.12 15.13
C PHE A 708 11.62 -12.49 14.58
N VAL A 709 12.70 -12.10 15.27
CA VAL A 709 14.07 -12.54 14.95
C VAL A 709 14.15 -14.07 14.91
N GLY A 710 13.60 -14.75 15.92
CA GLY A 710 13.61 -16.22 16.03
C GLY A 710 12.73 -16.97 15.03
N ASP A 711 11.79 -16.29 14.37
CA ASP A 711 10.96 -16.85 13.30
C ASP A 711 11.50 -16.51 11.90
N VAL A 712 12.03 -15.31 11.69
CA VAL A 712 12.62 -14.83 10.42
C VAL A 712 13.94 -15.55 10.12
N LYS A 713 14.88 -15.56 11.07
CA LYS A 713 16.18 -16.26 10.89
C LYS A 713 16.00 -17.76 10.66
N ARG A 714 14.90 -18.35 11.16
CA ARG A 714 14.53 -19.75 10.91
C ARG A 714 14.16 -20.01 9.45
N GLN A 715 13.52 -19.07 8.75
CA GLN A 715 13.17 -19.26 7.33
C GLN A 715 14.38 -19.17 6.42
N CYS A 716 15.44 -18.50 6.85
CA CYS A 716 16.67 -18.33 6.09
C CYS A 716 17.40 -19.67 5.82
N GLY A 717 17.12 -20.71 6.63
CA GLY A 717 17.59 -22.08 6.40
C GLY A 717 16.83 -22.84 5.30
N ASN A 718 15.77 -22.28 4.71
CA ASN A 718 15.16 -22.82 3.48
C ASN A 718 15.84 -22.20 2.26
N GLU A 719 16.20 -22.99 1.25
CA GLU A 719 16.69 -22.45 -0.04
C GLU A 719 15.66 -21.49 -0.66
N PRO A 720 16.08 -20.35 -1.25
CA PRO A 720 15.17 -19.37 -1.83
C PRO A 720 14.51 -19.87 -3.13
N CYS A 721 15.23 -20.67 -3.92
CA CYS A 721 14.71 -21.35 -5.10
C CYS A 721 15.18 -22.81 -5.11
N VAL A 722 14.32 -23.75 -5.52
CA VAL A 722 14.58 -25.20 -5.54
C VAL A 722 14.08 -25.83 -6.84
N GLU A 723 14.60 -27.00 -7.21
CA GLU A 723 14.14 -27.73 -8.40
C GLU A 723 12.68 -28.19 -8.27
N HIS A 724 12.00 -28.32 -9.41
CA HIS A 724 10.63 -28.81 -9.47
C HIS A 724 10.55 -30.31 -9.11
N PRO A 725 9.76 -30.74 -8.10
CA PRO A 725 9.75 -32.13 -7.63
C PRO A 725 9.42 -33.20 -8.68
N ASN A 726 8.68 -32.83 -9.72
CA ASN A 726 8.29 -33.73 -10.81
C ASN A 726 9.17 -33.58 -12.06
N VAL A 727 10.10 -32.60 -12.09
CA VAL A 727 11.00 -32.33 -13.23
C VAL A 727 12.43 -32.09 -12.69
N PRO A 728 13.15 -33.17 -12.29
CA PRO A 728 14.50 -33.07 -11.76
C PRO A 728 15.49 -32.56 -12.81
N GLY A 729 16.41 -31.67 -12.41
CA GLY A 729 17.33 -31.01 -13.35
C GLY A 729 16.67 -29.94 -14.25
N GLY A 730 15.40 -29.60 -14.01
CA GLY A 730 14.76 -28.42 -14.58
C GLY A 730 15.21 -27.12 -13.92
N GLU A 731 14.58 -25.99 -14.30
CA GLU A 731 14.88 -24.69 -13.68
C GLU A 731 14.50 -24.64 -12.19
N LYS A 732 15.20 -23.79 -11.42
CA LYS A 732 14.92 -23.61 -10.00
C LYS A 732 13.78 -22.61 -9.78
N LEU A 733 12.68 -23.10 -9.22
CA LEU A 733 11.47 -22.36 -8.90
C LEU A 733 11.55 -21.68 -7.52
N ILE A 734 10.93 -20.51 -7.38
CA ILE A 734 10.86 -19.71 -6.15
C ILE A 734 10.15 -20.49 -5.05
N ASN A 735 10.77 -20.62 -3.87
CA ASN A 735 10.26 -21.43 -2.78
C ASN A 735 9.34 -20.63 -1.83
N LEU A 736 8.05 -20.53 -2.16
CA LEU A 736 7.04 -19.79 -1.38
C LEU A 736 6.91 -20.27 0.08
N ARG A 737 7.36 -21.49 0.40
CA ARG A 737 7.43 -22.00 1.79
C ARG A 737 8.34 -21.15 2.68
N ARG A 738 9.41 -20.57 2.12
CA ARG A 738 10.30 -19.61 2.81
C ARG A 738 9.58 -18.29 3.09
N TYR A 739 8.74 -17.84 2.17
CA TYR A 739 8.20 -16.50 2.13
C TYR A 739 6.88 -16.33 2.89
N ARG A 740 6.00 -17.35 2.92
CA ARG A 740 4.73 -17.30 3.69
C ARG A 740 4.92 -16.98 5.19
N PRO A 741 5.90 -17.56 5.92
CA PRO A 741 6.10 -17.20 7.33
C PRO A 741 6.72 -15.81 7.53
N LEU A 742 7.55 -15.34 6.60
CA LEU A 742 8.09 -13.96 6.61
C LEU A 742 6.95 -12.94 6.44
N THR A 743 6.06 -13.19 5.47
CA THR A 743 4.84 -12.41 5.22
C THR A 743 4.01 -12.25 6.49
N ARG A 744 3.79 -13.35 7.23
CA ARG A 744 3.03 -13.35 8.48
C ARG A 744 3.74 -12.61 9.61
N ALA A 745 5.08 -12.69 9.69
CA ALA A 745 5.87 -11.92 10.64
C ALA A 745 5.79 -10.41 10.37
N ILE A 746 5.85 -9.99 9.09
CA ILE A 746 5.60 -8.61 8.66
C ILE A 746 4.19 -8.18 9.09
N GLN A 747 3.14 -8.92 8.69
CA GLN A 747 1.74 -8.62 9.03
C GLN A 747 1.46 -8.54 10.55
N ASP A 748 2.08 -9.40 11.37
CA ASP A 748 1.93 -9.37 12.82
C ASP A 748 2.71 -8.20 13.47
N MET A 749 3.78 -7.70 12.84
CA MET A 749 4.44 -6.44 13.21
C MET A 749 3.65 -5.21 12.75
N GLU A 750 3.07 -5.19 11.53
CA GLU A 750 2.25 -4.07 11.02
C GLU A 750 1.13 -3.68 12.00
N LYS A 751 0.44 -4.68 12.56
CA LYS A 751 -0.60 -4.48 13.59
C LYS A 751 -0.06 -3.81 14.87
N CYS A 752 1.19 -4.05 15.22
CA CYS A 752 1.83 -3.49 16.41
C CYS A 752 2.18 -1.99 16.27
N HIS A 753 2.12 -1.40 15.06
CA HIS A 753 2.21 0.06 14.91
C HIS A 753 0.92 0.81 15.32
N THR A 754 -0.15 0.10 15.69
CA THR A 754 -1.39 0.70 16.23
C THR A 754 -1.06 1.54 17.48
N PRO A 755 -1.29 2.87 17.45
CA PRO A 755 -0.73 3.77 18.46
C PRO A 755 -1.44 3.68 19.81
N TYR A 756 -0.64 3.76 20.88
CA TYR A 756 -1.16 3.96 22.22
C TYR A 756 -1.63 5.40 22.42
N HIS A 757 -2.78 5.57 23.06
CA HIS A 757 -3.31 6.86 23.49
C HIS A 757 -2.89 7.07 24.95
N ILE A 758 -1.63 7.51 25.16
CA ILE A 758 -1.03 7.72 26.49
C ILE A 758 -0.54 9.16 26.59
N GLN A 759 -0.83 9.82 27.71
CA GLN A 759 -0.29 11.15 27.97
C GLN A 759 1.21 11.07 28.28
N ARG A 760 2.04 11.76 27.48
CA ARG A 760 3.49 11.84 27.69
C ARG A 760 3.84 12.78 28.85
N VAL A 761 4.85 12.40 29.65
CA VAL A 761 5.38 13.17 30.77
C VAL A 761 6.91 13.26 30.65
N ASP A 762 7.39 14.26 29.91
CA ASP A 762 8.78 14.33 29.43
C ASP A 762 9.85 14.24 30.51
N TYR A 763 9.65 14.82 31.69
CA TYR A 763 10.63 14.74 32.77
C TYR A 763 10.78 13.33 33.37
N VAL A 764 9.77 12.47 33.22
CA VAL A 764 9.85 11.04 33.55
C VAL A 764 10.48 10.27 32.39
N CYS A 765 10.06 10.54 31.14
CA CYS A 765 10.64 9.89 29.96
C CYS A 765 12.15 10.11 29.87
N HIS A 766 12.58 11.37 30.00
CA HIS A 766 13.98 11.77 29.94
C HIS A 766 14.82 11.12 31.06
N TRP A 767 14.28 11.04 32.29
CA TRP A 767 14.94 10.29 33.37
C TRP A 767 15.09 8.79 33.04
N MET A 768 14.02 8.14 32.57
CA MET A 768 14.05 6.73 32.19
C MET A 768 15.08 6.45 31.11
N GLU A 769 15.09 7.25 30.04
CA GLU A 769 16.07 7.11 28.96
C GLU A 769 17.49 7.33 29.48
N GLN A 770 17.73 8.28 30.38
CA GLN A 770 19.05 8.51 30.94
C GLN A 770 19.55 7.36 31.83
N VAL A 771 18.68 6.73 32.64
CA VAL A 771 19.09 5.57 33.47
C VAL A 771 19.19 4.26 32.69
N VAL A 772 18.39 4.08 31.63
CA VAL A 772 18.43 2.88 30.77
C VAL A 772 19.56 2.98 29.75
N CYS A 773 19.68 4.08 29.02
CA CYS A 773 20.70 4.23 27.96
C CYS A 773 22.13 4.26 28.50
N ALA A 774 22.34 4.48 29.81
CA ALA A 774 23.63 4.26 30.47
C ALA A 774 24.19 2.83 30.26
N TYR A 775 23.32 1.83 30.04
CA TYR A 775 23.69 0.44 29.79
C TYR A 775 24.03 0.14 28.32
N LEU A 776 23.85 1.10 27.41
CA LEU A 776 24.26 0.98 26.00
C LEU A 776 25.77 1.22 25.80
N GLY A 777 26.47 1.77 26.80
CA GLY A 777 27.86 2.23 26.68
C GLY A 777 28.94 1.14 26.69
N LEU A 778 28.59 -0.13 26.90
CA LEU A 778 29.52 -1.27 26.95
C LEU A 778 28.91 -2.50 26.23
N PRO A 779 29.74 -3.40 25.67
CA PRO A 779 29.29 -4.69 25.13
C PRO A 779 28.51 -5.53 26.14
N GLU A 780 27.55 -6.33 25.66
CA GLU A 780 26.71 -7.20 26.49
C GLU A 780 27.53 -8.11 27.43
N LEU A 781 28.60 -8.73 26.92
CA LEU A 781 29.44 -9.65 27.69
C LEU A 781 30.16 -8.96 28.87
N GLU A 782 30.49 -7.67 28.73
CA GLU A 782 31.11 -6.89 29.81
C GLU A 782 30.08 -6.57 30.91
N TRP A 783 28.85 -6.19 30.53
CA TRP A 783 27.75 -6.02 31.48
C TRP A 783 27.38 -7.32 32.20
N GLU A 784 27.30 -8.45 31.48
CA GLU A 784 27.05 -9.76 32.07
C GLU A 784 28.15 -10.10 33.11
N HIS A 785 29.41 -9.81 32.81
CA HIS A 785 30.54 -10.01 33.73
C HIS A 785 30.46 -9.10 34.96
N ILE A 786 30.19 -7.80 34.79
CA ILE A 786 30.02 -6.82 35.89
C ILE A 786 28.89 -7.23 36.83
N ILE A 787 27.74 -7.62 36.28
CA ILE A 787 26.56 -8.06 37.04
C ILE A 787 26.82 -9.40 37.74
N TYR A 788 27.50 -10.35 37.07
CA TYR A 788 27.93 -11.60 37.68
C TYR A 788 28.90 -11.38 38.86
N GLU A 789 29.88 -10.48 38.72
CA GLU A 789 30.76 -10.09 39.82
C GLU A 789 30.00 -9.51 41.01
N LYS A 790 29.05 -8.60 40.78
CA LYS A 790 28.17 -8.06 41.85
C LYS A 790 27.43 -9.18 42.57
N SER A 791 26.81 -10.10 41.82
CA SER A 791 26.11 -11.28 42.36
C SER A 791 27.03 -12.15 43.23
N GLN A 792 28.24 -12.49 42.74
CA GLN A 792 29.19 -13.31 43.49
C GLN A 792 29.68 -12.64 44.78
N ARG A 793 29.74 -11.30 44.84
CA ARG A 793 30.07 -10.55 46.07
C ARG A 793 28.95 -10.70 47.11
N LEU A 794 27.66 -10.65 46.70
CA LEU A 794 26.53 -10.92 47.60
C LEU A 794 26.56 -12.35 48.17
N VAL A 795 26.81 -13.35 47.34
CA VAL A 795 26.88 -14.77 47.77
C VAL A 795 28.04 -15.00 48.76
N LYS A 796 29.16 -14.29 48.61
CA LYS A 796 30.29 -14.33 49.56
C LYS A 796 29.97 -13.61 50.88
N ASN A 797 29.21 -12.51 50.84
CA ASN A 797 28.84 -11.75 52.03
C ASN A 797 27.76 -12.48 52.86
N ASN A 798 26.79 -13.14 52.23
CA ASN A 798 25.76 -13.96 52.91
C ASN A 798 26.31 -15.29 53.51
N ARG A 799 27.62 -15.55 53.39
CA ARG A 799 28.32 -16.72 53.94
C ARG A 799 29.34 -16.35 55.04
N LYS A 800 29.33 -15.10 55.49
CA LYS A 800 30.12 -14.58 56.60
C LYS A 800 29.18 -14.09 57.72
#